data_AF-A0A0H5D2Z5-F1
#
_entry.id   AF-A0A0H5D2Z5-F1
#
_cell.length_a   1.000
_cell.length_b   1.000
_cell.length_c   1.000
_cell.angle_alpha   90.00
_cell.angle_beta   90.00
_cell.angle_gamma   90.00
#
_symmetry.space_group_name_H-M   'P 1'
#
loop_
_entity.id
_entity.type
_entity.pdbx_description
1 polymer ?
#
loop_
_entity_poly.entity_id
_entity_poly.type
_entity_poly.pdbx_seq_one_letter_code
_entity_poly.pdbx_strand_id
1 'polypeptide(L)'
;MRIDLHIGPDHLGAGRFQRMLADRRDLLLQGGVLFPRAPGRRNHTRLFMAITDPDHIDPLRYNRGFRDGDTQAALRAALKDDLSREIDAARPQRLILSAAQLASQLHRPTEIERLFDFLRQFGDDIRITAIAPSASEGVLRTYAAQLQEGRAIGLDRDLALMETGAGWWQSCIDDMSSRKVDPRAGLFEATQIAPFWLDYHAMAQAWAAVFGADAVRLFSHDAAQIYDRSATDHLAACFDLTMPLGRAGKAEQPDVPSWATLTRWRRLNQRILQLLQARPDMIVPRATWRTVLADQTLAGNGPSAADLSALDRHFADQNRALVQAHPGLHPALLLGFADTIDAGAPLSWTEADAEEGYRASHALLAALPRLEKASAEARDARGLAPVKPPATAKAKPATAAQRLAPLSDGARDLLPPQALANLDKLRQSPLAPHNTMGQLDETVERPPFAPLSARALPEGSTGAVIVGCMKNEAPYIVEWVAYHRAIGVDNFLIYTNGCEDGTSEILDRLQDMGVVQHRNNDDWRGNSPQQFALNQSLKEPLIRNADWVIHIDVDEFMNIRCGNGTLPDLFAAVPDASNIAMTWRLFGHNDQTTLRDDFVIDQFDSCAPKFCPKPHTVWGFKTMFRNIGAYQKISCHRPNKLLEDQRGAVKWVNGSGQDMTEEAVDNGWRNSRRSIGYDLIQLNHYALRSAESFLIKRQRGRALHVDRSIGLNYWIRMDWNDHKDLTIKRNLPRLRAEYDRLMQDDILRNLHEDGLNWHRAKVAELHKTPEFEELFCQALKVKLRADERVAYALALDMES
;
A
#
# COMPACT_ATOMS: atom_id res chain seq x y z
N MET A 1 3.01 -26.42 -26.61
CA MET A 1 2.35 -25.81 -25.44
C MET A 1 1.12 -25.06 -25.93
N ARG A 2 -0.03 -25.15 -25.25
CA ARG A 2 -1.22 -24.34 -25.57
C ARG A 2 -1.14 -22.97 -24.90
N ILE A 3 -1.55 -21.91 -25.57
CA ILE A 3 -1.63 -20.55 -25.03
C ILE A 3 -3.08 -20.10 -24.98
N ASP A 4 -3.58 -19.79 -23.79
CA ASP A 4 -4.90 -19.21 -23.58
C ASP A 4 -4.75 -17.70 -23.36
N LEU A 5 -5.14 -16.91 -24.35
CA LEU A 5 -5.09 -15.46 -24.32
C LEU A 5 -6.45 -14.87 -23.98
N HIS A 6 -6.58 -14.33 -22.78
CA HIS A 6 -7.75 -13.59 -22.32
C HIS A 6 -7.60 -12.10 -22.62
N ILE A 7 -8.52 -11.56 -23.43
CA ILE A 7 -8.39 -10.23 -24.05
C ILE A 7 -9.19 -9.12 -23.36
N GLY A 8 -9.89 -9.43 -22.25
CA GLY A 8 -10.65 -8.45 -21.47
C GLY A 8 -12.16 -8.46 -21.77
N PRO A 9 -12.88 -7.35 -21.53
CA PRO A 9 -12.39 -6.00 -21.15
C PRO A 9 -12.29 -5.73 -19.62
N ASP A 10 -11.51 -4.71 -19.22
CA ASP A 10 -11.07 -4.45 -17.82
C ASP A 10 -12.21 -4.23 -16.82
N HIS A 11 -13.26 -3.52 -17.25
CA HIS A 11 -14.38 -3.08 -16.41
C HIS A 11 -15.54 -4.09 -16.34
N LEU A 12 -15.35 -5.29 -16.91
CA LEU A 12 -16.37 -6.34 -17.04
C LEU A 12 -15.82 -7.67 -16.54
N GLY A 13 -15.27 -7.68 -15.32
CA GLY A 13 -14.82 -8.89 -14.65
C GLY A 13 -13.39 -9.34 -14.96
N ALA A 14 -12.72 -8.80 -15.99
CA ALA A 14 -11.35 -9.21 -16.32
C ALA A 14 -10.35 -9.02 -15.16
N GLY A 15 -10.45 -7.90 -14.43
CA GLY A 15 -9.62 -7.68 -13.24
C GLY A 15 -9.89 -8.67 -12.11
N ARG A 16 -11.12 -9.21 -12.03
CA ARG A 16 -11.49 -10.26 -11.08
C ARG A 16 -10.85 -11.60 -11.46
N PHE A 17 -10.89 -11.98 -12.73
CA PHE A 17 -10.20 -13.16 -13.27
C PHE A 17 -8.70 -13.10 -13.04
N GLN A 18 -8.07 -11.97 -13.37
CA GLN A 18 -6.63 -11.77 -13.20
C GLN A 18 -6.19 -11.89 -11.73
N ARG A 19 -7.00 -11.42 -10.77
CA ARG A 19 -6.75 -11.65 -9.34
C ARG A 19 -6.81 -13.13 -8.99
N MET A 20 -7.87 -13.82 -9.41
CA MET A 20 -8.03 -15.26 -9.13
C MET A 20 -6.88 -16.10 -9.69
N LEU A 21 -6.45 -15.83 -10.94
CA LEU A 21 -5.29 -16.46 -11.56
C LEU A 21 -3.99 -16.15 -10.81
N ALA A 22 -3.80 -14.88 -10.42
CA ALA A 22 -2.60 -14.44 -9.71
C ALA A 22 -2.46 -15.05 -8.31
N ASP A 23 -3.58 -15.20 -7.59
CA ASP A 23 -3.62 -15.75 -6.23
C ASP A 23 -3.46 -17.28 -6.23
N ARG A 24 -3.65 -17.94 -7.39
CA ARG A 24 -3.59 -19.41 -7.56
C ARG A 24 -2.42 -19.89 -8.39
N ARG A 25 -1.38 -19.07 -8.58
CA ARG A 25 -0.26 -19.42 -9.45
C ARG A 25 0.40 -20.75 -9.13
N ASP A 26 0.66 -21.00 -7.85
CA ASP A 26 1.36 -22.22 -7.44
C ASP A 26 0.46 -23.45 -7.67
N LEU A 27 -0.84 -23.32 -7.42
CA LEU A 27 -1.84 -24.35 -7.70
C LEU A 27 -2.00 -24.62 -9.21
N LEU A 28 -2.07 -23.56 -10.03
CA LEU A 28 -2.12 -23.67 -11.49
C LEU A 28 -0.87 -24.36 -12.02
N LEU A 29 0.30 -24.00 -11.50
CA LEU A 29 1.58 -24.58 -11.91
C LEU A 29 1.68 -26.07 -11.56
N GLN A 30 1.17 -26.49 -10.39
CA GLN A 30 1.03 -27.91 -10.03
C GLN A 30 0.17 -28.68 -11.04
N GLY A 31 -0.82 -28.02 -11.64
CA GLY A 31 -1.65 -28.57 -12.73
C GLY A 31 -1.07 -28.37 -14.14
N GLY A 32 0.21 -27.97 -14.27
CA GLY A 32 0.87 -27.78 -15.56
C GLY A 32 0.49 -26.49 -16.30
N VAL A 33 -0.14 -25.53 -15.61
CA VAL A 33 -0.59 -24.25 -16.17
C VAL A 33 0.25 -23.10 -15.63
N LEU A 34 0.95 -22.39 -16.51
CA LEU A 34 1.71 -21.20 -16.14
C LEU A 34 0.85 -19.94 -16.30
N PHE A 35 0.74 -19.17 -15.23
CA PHE A 35 0.29 -17.77 -15.27
C PHE A 35 1.46 -16.86 -14.89
N PRO A 36 2.20 -16.32 -15.89
CA PRO A 36 3.52 -15.72 -15.69
C PRO A 36 3.48 -14.40 -14.92
N ARG A 37 4.66 -13.90 -14.54
CA ARG A 37 4.85 -12.57 -13.93
C ARG A 37 5.50 -11.57 -14.89
N ALA A 38 6.32 -12.05 -15.81
CA ALA A 38 7.08 -11.25 -16.77
C ALA A 38 6.20 -10.23 -17.53
N PRO A 39 5.03 -10.59 -18.09
CA PRO A 39 4.14 -9.63 -18.77
C PRO A 39 3.41 -8.67 -17.82
N GLY A 40 3.41 -8.96 -16.51
CA GLY A 40 2.73 -8.23 -15.45
C GLY A 40 2.20 -9.16 -14.37
N ARG A 41 2.24 -8.75 -13.08
CA ARG A 41 1.85 -9.63 -11.95
C ARG A 41 0.36 -9.99 -11.88
N ARG A 42 -0.52 -9.31 -12.63
CA ARG A 42 -1.97 -9.61 -12.69
C ARG A 42 -2.48 -9.31 -14.09
N ASN A 43 -2.62 -8.03 -14.43
CA ASN A 43 -2.87 -7.59 -15.79
C ASN A 43 -1.55 -7.59 -16.57
N HIS A 44 -1.47 -8.35 -17.67
CA HIS A 44 -0.29 -8.52 -18.52
C HIS A 44 -0.04 -7.29 -19.42
N THR A 45 0.00 -6.12 -18.79
CA THR A 45 0.10 -4.81 -19.44
C THR A 45 1.36 -4.62 -20.27
N ARG A 46 2.48 -5.30 -19.95
CA ARG A 46 3.69 -5.25 -20.80
C ARG A 46 3.44 -5.92 -22.15
N LEU A 47 2.59 -6.95 -22.22
CA LEU A 47 2.22 -7.57 -23.50
C LEU A 47 1.47 -6.58 -24.38
N PHE A 48 0.42 -5.95 -23.86
CA PHE A 48 -0.32 -4.93 -24.61
C PHE A 48 0.60 -3.79 -25.10
N MET A 49 1.37 -3.16 -24.20
CA MET A 49 2.27 -2.06 -24.57
C MET A 49 3.35 -2.47 -25.58
N ALA A 50 3.80 -3.74 -25.55
CA ALA A 50 4.78 -4.24 -26.49
C ALA A 50 4.19 -4.44 -27.90
N ILE A 51 2.87 -4.55 -28.06
CA ILE A 51 2.26 -5.04 -29.30
C ILE A 51 1.51 -3.96 -30.08
N THR A 52 1.03 -2.88 -29.44
CA THR A 52 0.39 -1.76 -30.15
C THR A 52 1.29 -1.15 -31.22
N ASP A 53 0.71 -0.52 -32.25
CA ASP A 53 1.49 0.18 -33.27
C ASP A 53 2.26 1.38 -32.68
N PRO A 54 3.43 1.76 -33.25
CA PRO A 54 4.23 2.87 -32.71
C PRO A 54 3.47 4.20 -32.60
N ASP A 55 2.57 4.47 -33.55
CA ASP A 55 1.71 5.66 -33.59
C ASP A 55 0.42 5.52 -32.75
N HIS A 56 0.06 4.30 -32.35
CA HIS A 56 -1.04 4.04 -31.42
C HIS A 56 -0.59 4.22 -29.96
N ILE A 57 -0.46 5.48 -29.54
CA ILE A 57 -0.01 5.85 -28.19
C ILE A 57 -1.22 5.95 -27.25
N ASP A 58 -1.44 4.90 -26.46
CA ASP A 58 -2.51 4.86 -25.45
C ASP A 58 -2.10 5.52 -24.11
N PRO A 59 -3.05 5.78 -23.19
CA PRO A 59 -2.76 6.36 -21.88
C PRO A 59 -1.70 5.58 -21.08
N LEU A 60 -1.67 4.24 -21.17
CA LEU A 60 -0.74 3.39 -20.44
C LEU A 60 0.68 3.53 -20.96
N ARG A 61 0.89 3.44 -22.29
CA ARG A 61 2.20 3.69 -22.90
C ARG A 61 2.69 5.10 -22.65
N TYR A 62 1.83 6.10 -22.79
CA TYR A 62 2.17 7.49 -22.56
C TYR A 62 2.66 7.72 -21.12
N ASN A 63 1.94 7.21 -20.14
CA ASN A 63 2.26 7.42 -18.72
C ASN A 63 3.46 6.60 -18.23
N ARG A 64 3.79 5.48 -18.89
CA ARG A 64 4.94 4.63 -18.54
C ARG A 64 6.21 4.92 -19.34
N GLY A 65 6.17 5.91 -20.23
CA GLY A 65 7.35 6.34 -20.99
C GLY A 65 7.67 5.48 -22.22
N PHE A 66 6.76 4.63 -22.67
CA PHE A 66 6.92 3.77 -23.86
C PHE A 66 6.26 4.36 -25.12
N ARG A 67 6.22 5.69 -25.19
CA ARG A 67 5.63 6.43 -26.31
C ARG A 67 6.48 6.39 -27.58
N ASP A 68 7.78 6.17 -27.40
CA ASP A 68 8.76 6.18 -28.48
C ASP A 68 8.92 4.76 -29.05
N GLY A 69 9.09 4.65 -30.37
CA GLY A 69 9.18 3.36 -31.07
C GLY A 69 10.35 2.49 -30.60
N ASP A 70 11.50 3.09 -30.32
CA ASP A 70 12.70 2.37 -29.87
C ASP A 70 12.51 1.82 -28.46
N THR A 71 11.97 2.65 -27.57
CA THR A 71 11.66 2.21 -26.19
C THR A 71 10.63 1.08 -26.16
N GLN A 72 9.68 1.09 -27.10
CA GLN A 72 8.68 0.04 -27.24
C GLN A 72 9.29 -1.26 -27.81
N ALA A 73 10.15 -1.15 -28.83
CA ALA A 73 10.84 -2.29 -29.40
C ALA A 73 11.75 -2.97 -28.36
N ALA A 74 12.46 -2.18 -27.55
CA ALA A 74 13.25 -2.68 -26.42
C ALA A 74 12.38 -3.39 -25.37
N LEU A 75 11.21 -2.84 -25.04
CA LEU A 75 10.24 -3.49 -24.15
C LEU A 75 9.79 -4.85 -24.70
N ARG A 76 9.51 -4.94 -26.00
CA ARG A 76 9.08 -6.17 -26.67
C ARG A 76 10.18 -7.24 -26.62
N ALA A 77 11.42 -6.87 -26.91
CA ALA A 77 12.57 -7.77 -26.83
C ALA A 77 12.79 -8.28 -25.40
N ALA A 78 12.83 -7.38 -24.41
CA ALA A 78 12.98 -7.75 -23.00
C ALA A 78 11.83 -8.64 -22.50
N LEU A 79 10.60 -8.35 -22.91
CA LEU A 79 9.44 -9.18 -22.55
C LEU A 79 9.56 -10.59 -23.13
N LYS A 80 10.04 -10.73 -24.37
CA LYS A 80 10.29 -12.04 -24.98
C LYS A 80 11.26 -12.85 -24.13
N ASP A 81 12.41 -12.27 -23.80
CA ASP A 81 13.46 -12.96 -23.03
C ASP A 81 12.99 -13.32 -21.61
N ASP A 82 12.31 -12.40 -20.93
CA ASP A 82 11.74 -12.63 -19.60
C ASP A 82 10.72 -13.78 -19.62
N LEU A 83 9.82 -13.79 -20.61
CA LEU A 83 8.77 -14.79 -20.72
C LEU A 83 9.33 -16.17 -21.11
N SER A 84 10.31 -16.23 -22.04
CA SER A 84 11.03 -17.46 -22.36
C SER A 84 11.65 -18.09 -21.11
N ARG A 85 12.34 -17.29 -20.29
CA ARG A 85 12.93 -17.80 -19.03
C ARG A 85 11.90 -18.40 -18.08
N GLU A 86 10.75 -17.76 -17.91
CA GLU A 86 9.68 -18.29 -17.05
C GLU A 86 9.09 -19.59 -17.62
N ILE A 87 8.89 -19.67 -18.94
CA ILE A 87 8.38 -20.88 -19.61
C ILE A 87 9.39 -22.02 -19.51
N ASP A 88 10.66 -21.77 -19.77
CA ASP A 88 11.74 -22.77 -19.73
C ASP A 88 11.94 -23.34 -18.32
N ALA A 89 11.82 -22.47 -17.30
CA ALA A 89 11.90 -22.86 -15.90
C ALA A 89 10.70 -23.71 -15.45
N ALA A 90 9.49 -23.36 -15.89
CA ALA A 90 8.26 -24.02 -15.48
C ALA A 90 7.91 -25.26 -16.32
N ARG A 91 8.38 -25.33 -17.57
CA ARG A 91 8.01 -26.33 -18.60
C ARG A 91 6.50 -26.65 -18.61
N PRO A 92 5.63 -25.64 -18.71
CA PRO A 92 4.20 -25.85 -18.56
C PRO A 92 3.59 -26.51 -19.82
N GLN A 93 2.47 -27.19 -19.63
CA GLN A 93 1.66 -27.71 -20.74
C GLN A 93 0.80 -26.59 -21.36
N ARG A 94 0.39 -25.63 -20.52
CA ARG A 94 -0.48 -24.51 -20.88
C ARG A 94 0.04 -23.19 -20.33
N LEU A 95 -0.13 -22.12 -21.09
CA LEU A 95 0.21 -20.76 -20.70
C LEU A 95 -1.06 -19.90 -20.73
N ILE A 96 -1.43 -19.30 -19.60
CA ILE A 96 -2.51 -18.30 -19.58
C ILE A 96 -1.91 -16.90 -19.63
N LEU A 97 -2.30 -16.12 -20.62
CA LEU A 97 -1.99 -14.70 -20.72
C LEU A 97 -3.28 -13.90 -20.60
N SER A 98 -3.30 -12.84 -19.79
CA SER A 98 -4.50 -12.01 -19.62
C SER A 98 -4.15 -10.53 -19.66
N ALA A 99 -4.55 -9.85 -20.73
CA ALA A 99 -4.39 -8.41 -20.88
C ALA A 99 -5.74 -7.77 -21.25
N ALA A 100 -6.31 -7.04 -20.30
CA ALA A 100 -7.68 -6.54 -20.42
C ALA A 100 -7.86 -5.44 -21.48
N GLN A 101 -6.76 -4.88 -21.97
CA GLN A 101 -6.73 -3.82 -22.97
C GLN A 101 -6.93 -4.36 -24.38
N LEU A 102 -6.63 -5.65 -24.63
CA LEU A 102 -6.49 -6.19 -25.98
C LEU A 102 -7.79 -6.08 -26.79
N ALA A 103 -8.92 -6.55 -26.26
CA ALA A 103 -10.22 -6.45 -26.94
C ALA A 103 -10.64 -4.99 -27.15
N SER A 104 -10.41 -4.16 -26.13
CA SER A 104 -10.89 -2.78 -26.10
C SER A 104 -10.07 -1.79 -26.93
N GLN A 105 -8.87 -2.18 -27.39
CA GLN A 105 -7.94 -1.25 -28.04
C GLN A 105 -7.30 -1.80 -29.31
N LEU A 106 -7.04 -3.12 -29.43
CA LEU A 106 -6.46 -3.67 -30.66
C LEU A 106 -7.56 -3.87 -31.70
N HIS A 107 -7.59 -2.97 -32.67
CA HIS A 107 -8.54 -2.98 -33.79
C HIS A 107 -7.82 -2.95 -35.15
N ARG A 108 -6.52 -2.64 -35.16
CA ARG A 108 -5.71 -2.59 -36.38
C ARG A 108 -5.21 -4.01 -36.71
N PRO A 109 -5.37 -4.49 -37.96
CA PRO A 109 -4.87 -5.80 -38.36
C PRO A 109 -3.39 -6.02 -38.03
N THR A 110 -2.56 -4.99 -38.23
CA THR A 110 -1.13 -4.96 -37.92
C THR A 110 -0.80 -5.27 -36.47
N GLU A 111 -1.64 -4.85 -35.52
CA GLU A 111 -1.44 -5.11 -34.10
C GLU A 111 -1.83 -6.54 -33.71
N ILE A 112 -2.91 -7.05 -34.29
CA ILE A 112 -3.39 -8.42 -34.07
C ILE A 112 -2.40 -9.43 -34.68
N GLU A 113 -1.90 -9.17 -35.89
CA GLU A 113 -0.84 -9.95 -36.55
C GLU A 113 0.45 -9.96 -35.73
N ARG A 114 0.86 -8.79 -35.22
CA ARG A 114 2.04 -8.68 -34.35
C ARG A 114 1.89 -9.45 -33.05
N LEU A 115 0.69 -9.47 -32.47
CA LEU A 115 0.38 -10.27 -31.29
C LEU A 115 0.54 -11.76 -31.60
N PHE A 116 -0.04 -12.21 -32.70
CA PHE A 116 0.06 -13.59 -33.17
C PHE A 116 1.53 -14.00 -33.38
N ASP A 117 2.29 -13.17 -34.09
CA ASP A 117 3.72 -13.36 -34.32
C ASP A 117 4.54 -13.41 -33.03
N PHE A 118 4.16 -12.61 -32.03
CA PHE A 118 4.80 -12.65 -30.72
C PHE A 118 4.50 -13.96 -29.99
N LEU A 119 3.25 -14.41 -29.99
CA LEU A 119 2.80 -15.58 -29.23
C LEU A 119 3.24 -16.91 -29.85
N ARG A 120 3.27 -17.03 -31.19
CA ARG A 120 3.68 -18.26 -31.89
C ARG A 120 5.15 -18.65 -31.64
N GLN A 121 5.94 -17.75 -31.07
CA GLN A 121 7.30 -18.05 -30.62
C GLN A 121 7.35 -18.96 -29.39
N PHE A 122 6.22 -19.09 -28.67
CA PHE A 122 6.11 -19.89 -27.44
C PHE A 122 5.21 -21.13 -27.62
N GLY A 123 4.28 -21.12 -28.59
CA GLY A 123 3.43 -22.26 -28.89
C GLY A 123 2.46 -22.01 -30.04
N ASP A 124 2.08 -23.07 -30.75
CA ASP A 124 1.28 -22.99 -31.97
C ASP A 124 -0.24 -23.09 -31.74
N ASP A 125 -0.68 -23.68 -30.61
CA ASP A 125 -2.10 -23.76 -30.24
C ASP A 125 -2.49 -22.55 -29.39
N ILE A 126 -2.97 -21.49 -30.03
CA ILE A 126 -3.38 -20.25 -29.38
C ILE A 126 -4.90 -20.14 -29.37
N ARG A 127 -5.49 -19.97 -28.18
CA ARG A 127 -6.93 -19.78 -27.97
C ARG A 127 -7.20 -18.40 -27.42
N ILE A 128 -8.15 -17.70 -28.02
CA ILE A 128 -8.62 -16.38 -27.60
C ILE A 128 -9.87 -16.56 -26.76
N THR A 129 -9.87 -15.98 -25.57
CA THR A 129 -11.02 -15.98 -24.65
C THR A 129 -11.46 -14.55 -24.39
N ALA A 130 -12.71 -14.23 -24.69
CA ALA A 130 -13.30 -12.92 -24.41
C ALA A 130 -14.61 -13.07 -23.63
N ILE A 131 -14.83 -12.15 -22.69
CA ILE A 131 -16.06 -12.06 -21.90
C ILE A 131 -16.98 -11.03 -22.56
N ALA A 132 -18.19 -11.45 -22.93
CA ALA A 132 -19.18 -10.66 -23.66
C ALA A 132 -20.39 -10.35 -22.76
N PRO A 133 -20.53 -9.11 -22.25
CA PRO A 133 -21.80 -8.62 -21.68
C PRO A 133 -22.84 -8.30 -22.75
N SER A 134 -24.07 -8.02 -22.35
CA SER A 134 -25.03 -7.33 -23.23
C SER A 134 -24.45 -6.00 -23.72
N ALA A 135 -24.93 -5.53 -24.87
CA ALA A 135 -24.42 -4.30 -25.48
C ALA A 135 -24.69 -3.08 -24.59
N SER A 136 -25.87 -3.02 -23.98
CA SER A 136 -26.26 -1.98 -23.03
C SER A 136 -25.34 -1.89 -21.80
N GLU A 137 -25.06 -3.02 -21.15
CA GLU A 137 -24.16 -3.10 -19.99
C GLU A 137 -22.71 -2.78 -20.39
N GLY A 138 -22.30 -3.27 -21.56
CA GLY A 138 -20.98 -3.03 -22.13
C GLY A 138 -20.71 -1.55 -22.39
N VAL A 139 -21.65 -0.83 -23.03
CA VAL A 139 -21.57 0.63 -23.21
C VAL A 139 -21.54 1.32 -21.87
N LEU A 140 -22.47 1.01 -20.97
CA LEU A 140 -22.65 1.75 -19.73
C LEU A 140 -21.36 1.79 -18.89
N ARG A 141 -20.78 0.62 -18.63
CA ARG A 141 -19.56 0.52 -17.81
C ARG A 141 -18.33 1.09 -18.50
N THR A 142 -18.23 0.88 -19.80
CA THR A 142 -17.10 1.40 -20.59
C THR A 142 -17.15 2.91 -20.68
N TYR A 143 -18.34 3.48 -20.89
CA TYR A 143 -18.55 4.91 -20.91
C TYR A 143 -18.16 5.56 -19.58
N ALA A 144 -18.63 5.00 -18.46
CA ALA A 144 -18.27 5.48 -17.13
C ALA A 144 -16.74 5.44 -16.89
N ALA A 145 -16.08 4.35 -17.27
CA ALA A 145 -14.63 4.24 -17.18
C ALA A 145 -13.88 5.21 -18.10
N GLN A 146 -14.34 5.39 -19.33
CA GLN A 146 -13.77 6.37 -20.26
C GLN A 146 -13.91 7.80 -19.74
N LEU A 147 -15.03 8.15 -19.09
CA LEU A 147 -15.20 9.43 -18.41
C LEU A 147 -14.15 9.61 -17.30
N GLN A 148 -13.87 8.58 -16.50
CA GLN A 148 -12.78 8.65 -15.52
C GLN A 148 -11.40 8.86 -16.16
N GLU A 149 -11.22 8.39 -17.39
CA GLU A 149 -10.01 8.58 -18.20
C GLU A 149 -9.98 9.87 -19.03
N GLY A 150 -10.98 10.74 -18.89
CA GLY A 150 -11.00 12.05 -19.56
C GLY A 150 -11.84 12.11 -20.83
N ARG A 151 -12.77 11.17 -21.04
CA ARG A 151 -13.75 11.28 -22.13
C ARG A 151 -14.62 12.52 -21.96
N ALA A 152 -14.78 13.29 -23.03
CA ALA A 152 -15.60 14.51 -23.03
C ALA A 152 -16.80 14.43 -23.98
N ILE A 153 -16.93 13.33 -24.71
CA ILE A 153 -17.98 13.08 -25.70
C ILE A 153 -19.17 12.42 -25.02
N GLY A 154 -20.39 12.88 -25.35
CA GLY A 154 -21.65 12.32 -24.85
C GLY A 154 -22.00 10.98 -25.51
N LEU A 155 -22.98 10.27 -24.93
CA LEU A 155 -23.50 9.01 -25.48
C LEU A 155 -24.40 9.23 -26.70
N ASP A 156 -25.02 10.39 -26.84
CA ASP A 156 -25.82 10.79 -28.01
C ASP A 156 -25.05 10.56 -29.32
N ARG A 157 -23.76 10.92 -29.32
CA ARG A 157 -22.86 10.69 -30.45
C ARG A 157 -22.62 9.20 -30.71
N ASP A 158 -22.39 8.40 -29.68
CA ASP A 158 -22.14 6.96 -29.86
C ASP A 158 -23.40 6.27 -30.38
N LEU A 159 -24.57 6.65 -29.87
CA LEU A 159 -25.84 6.08 -30.30
C LEU A 159 -26.17 6.46 -31.76
N ALA A 160 -25.80 7.65 -32.21
CA ALA A 160 -25.94 8.05 -33.62
C ALA A 160 -25.15 7.14 -34.59
N LEU A 161 -24.11 6.44 -34.12
CA LEU A 161 -23.34 5.50 -34.95
C LEU A 161 -24.18 4.27 -35.34
N MET A 162 -25.25 3.93 -34.62
CA MET A 162 -26.14 2.82 -34.99
C MET A 162 -26.89 3.05 -36.30
N GLU A 163 -27.06 4.31 -36.71
CA GLU A 163 -27.79 4.69 -37.92
C GLU A 163 -26.89 4.76 -39.16
N THR A 164 -25.60 4.51 -38.99
CA THR A 164 -24.62 4.55 -40.07
C THR A 164 -24.63 3.23 -40.88
N GLY A 165 -24.53 3.32 -42.19
CA GLY A 165 -24.60 2.14 -43.08
C GLY A 165 -23.36 1.24 -43.10
N ALA A 166 -22.28 1.58 -42.38
CA ALA A 166 -21.00 0.85 -42.40
C ALA A 166 -20.87 -0.25 -41.32
N GLY A 167 -21.86 -0.38 -40.43
CA GLY A 167 -21.81 -1.29 -39.28
C GLY A 167 -21.03 -0.72 -38.09
N TRP A 168 -21.39 -1.13 -36.87
CA TRP A 168 -20.91 -0.49 -35.64
C TRP A 168 -19.38 -0.45 -35.51
N TRP A 169 -18.70 -1.58 -35.75
CA TRP A 169 -17.24 -1.68 -35.65
C TRP A 169 -16.54 -0.64 -36.54
N GLN A 170 -16.89 -0.61 -37.82
CA GLN A 170 -16.27 0.29 -38.79
C GLN A 170 -16.63 1.75 -38.51
N SER A 171 -17.89 2.03 -38.18
CA SER A 171 -18.35 3.38 -37.88
C SER A 171 -17.67 4.00 -36.66
N CYS A 172 -17.38 3.20 -35.63
CA CYS A 172 -16.59 3.64 -34.48
C CYS A 172 -15.15 4.02 -34.88
N ILE A 173 -14.52 3.22 -35.75
CA ILE A 173 -13.15 3.43 -36.23
C ILE A 173 -13.07 4.65 -37.16
N ASP A 174 -14.03 4.82 -38.07
CA ASP A 174 -14.08 5.95 -39.01
C ASP A 174 -14.28 7.27 -38.26
N ASP A 175 -15.21 7.30 -37.31
CA ASP A 175 -15.46 8.48 -36.48
C ASP A 175 -14.28 8.78 -35.54
N MET A 176 -13.52 7.78 -35.09
CA MET A 176 -12.23 8.02 -34.44
C MET A 176 -11.21 8.63 -35.39
N SER A 177 -11.03 8.03 -36.57
CA SER A 177 -10.00 8.41 -37.55
C SER A 177 -10.18 9.84 -38.04
N SER A 178 -11.40 10.35 -38.01
CA SER A 178 -11.72 11.75 -38.31
C SER A 178 -11.20 12.76 -37.26
N ARG A 179 -10.70 12.30 -36.10
CA ARG A 179 -10.39 13.15 -34.95
C ARG A 179 -8.89 13.31 -34.73
N LYS A 180 -8.52 14.47 -34.19
CA LYS A 180 -7.15 14.74 -33.78
C LYS A 180 -6.84 14.01 -32.46
N VAL A 181 -5.98 13.02 -32.52
CA VAL A 181 -5.33 12.42 -31.35
C VAL A 181 -4.18 13.33 -30.91
N ASP A 182 -4.15 13.69 -29.63
CA ASP A 182 -3.10 14.53 -29.04
C ASP A 182 -2.82 14.08 -27.60
N PRO A 183 -1.93 13.09 -27.41
CA PRO A 183 -1.61 12.55 -26.10
C PRO A 183 -1.06 13.60 -25.12
N ARG A 184 -0.45 14.68 -25.63
CA ARG A 184 0.05 15.79 -24.79
C ARG A 184 -1.10 16.64 -24.26
N ALA A 185 -2.15 16.83 -25.05
CA ALA A 185 -3.38 17.49 -24.63
C ALA A 185 -4.34 16.55 -23.86
N GLY A 186 -3.92 15.33 -23.52
CA GLY A 186 -4.75 14.33 -22.84
C GLY A 186 -5.82 13.70 -23.73
N LEU A 187 -5.74 13.89 -25.05
CA LEU A 187 -6.65 13.33 -26.05
C LEU A 187 -6.09 12.01 -26.57
N PHE A 188 -6.70 10.91 -26.14
CA PHE A 188 -6.35 9.55 -26.54
C PHE A 188 -7.50 8.90 -27.30
N GLU A 189 -7.17 8.13 -28.32
CA GLU A 189 -8.10 7.33 -29.12
C GLU A 189 -8.99 6.45 -28.24
N ALA A 190 -8.40 5.54 -27.45
CA ALA A 190 -9.10 4.60 -26.58
C ALA A 190 -10.04 5.25 -25.54
N THR A 191 -9.81 6.53 -25.21
CA THR A 191 -10.63 7.29 -24.27
C THR A 191 -11.83 7.93 -24.94
N GLN A 192 -11.73 8.34 -26.21
CA GLN A 192 -12.78 9.11 -26.90
C GLN A 192 -13.61 8.25 -27.87
N ILE A 193 -13.11 7.10 -28.29
CA ILE A 193 -13.81 6.19 -29.20
C ILE A 193 -15.01 5.52 -28.52
N ALA A 194 -16.09 5.32 -29.27
CA ALA A 194 -17.17 4.43 -28.86
C ALA A 194 -16.62 2.99 -28.72
N PRO A 195 -17.18 2.14 -27.84
CA PRO A 195 -16.72 0.76 -27.68
C PRO A 195 -17.02 -0.09 -28.94
N PHE A 196 -16.14 0.00 -29.93
CA PHE A 196 -16.24 -0.70 -31.22
C PHE A 196 -16.37 -2.22 -31.07
N TRP A 197 -15.76 -2.77 -30.02
CA TRP A 197 -15.73 -4.20 -29.70
C TRP A 197 -17.08 -4.79 -29.24
N LEU A 198 -18.12 -3.96 -29.05
CA LEU A 198 -19.47 -4.45 -28.78
C LEU A 198 -20.10 -5.17 -29.97
N ASP A 199 -19.61 -4.89 -31.18
CA ASP A 199 -19.88 -5.75 -32.33
C ASP A 199 -19.02 -7.02 -32.18
N TYR A 200 -19.50 -7.94 -31.35
CA TYR A 200 -18.80 -9.19 -31.04
C TYR A 200 -18.63 -10.06 -32.29
N HIS A 201 -19.51 -9.92 -33.28
CA HIS A 201 -19.41 -10.63 -34.54
C HIS A 201 -18.22 -10.10 -35.35
N ALA A 202 -18.12 -8.79 -35.55
CA ALA A 202 -16.97 -8.16 -36.20
C ALA A 202 -15.67 -8.39 -35.41
N MET A 203 -15.71 -8.32 -34.07
CA MET A 203 -14.57 -8.64 -33.21
C MET A 203 -14.11 -10.08 -33.43
N ALA A 204 -15.02 -11.05 -33.37
CA ALA A 204 -14.68 -12.46 -33.58
C ALA A 204 -14.08 -12.69 -34.97
N GLN A 205 -14.63 -12.05 -36.01
CA GLN A 205 -14.09 -12.10 -37.37
C GLN A 205 -12.68 -11.52 -37.47
N ALA A 206 -12.44 -10.34 -36.88
CA ALA A 206 -11.13 -9.68 -36.91
C ALA A 206 -10.02 -10.53 -36.25
N TRP A 207 -10.33 -11.15 -35.11
CA TRP A 207 -9.39 -12.04 -34.43
C TRP A 207 -9.26 -13.39 -35.15
N ALA A 208 -10.36 -13.96 -35.66
CA ALA A 208 -10.36 -15.22 -36.41
C ALA A 208 -9.60 -15.12 -37.74
N ALA A 209 -9.56 -13.95 -38.37
CA ALA A 209 -8.79 -13.71 -39.59
C ALA A 209 -7.28 -13.96 -39.40
N VAL A 210 -6.77 -13.77 -38.17
CA VAL A 210 -5.35 -13.94 -37.83
C VAL A 210 -5.10 -15.26 -37.07
N PHE A 211 -5.92 -15.57 -36.07
CA PHE A 211 -5.73 -16.73 -35.18
C PHE A 211 -6.45 -18.00 -35.65
N GLY A 212 -7.36 -17.89 -36.64
CA GLY A 212 -8.26 -18.95 -37.07
C GLY A 212 -9.61 -18.94 -36.34
N ALA A 213 -10.67 -19.39 -37.02
CA ALA A 213 -12.04 -19.37 -36.47
C ALA A 213 -12.19 -20.18 -35.17
N ASP A 214 -11.58 -21.37 -35.11
CA ASP A 214 -11.64 -22.25 -33.94
C ASP A 214 -10.83 -21.74 -32.73
N ALA A 215 -10.02 -20.69 -32.92
CA ALA A 215 -9.25 -20.09 -31.85
C ALA A 215 -10.11 -19.18 -30.96
N VAL A 216 -11.18 -18.58 -31.49
CA VAL A 216 -11.96 -17.55 -30.78
C VAL A 216 -13.10 -18.17 -29.99
N ARG A 217 -13.14 -17.88 -28.68
CA ARG A 217 -14.20 -18.33 -27.77
C ARG A 217 -14.77 -17.15 -27.00
N LEU A 218 -16.09 -17.04 -27.04
CA LEU A 218 -16.85 -16.04 -26.30
C LEU A 218 -17.57 -16.69 -25.14
N PHE A 219 -17.56 -16.02 -23.99
CA PHE A 219 -18.28 -16.44 -22.79
C PHE A 219 -19.14 -15.29 -22.27
N SER A 220 -20.33 -15.60 -21.75
CA SER A 220 -21.21 -14.57 -21.22
C SER A 220 -20.63 -13.92 -19.96
N HIS A 221 -20.81 -12.60 -19.83
CA HIS A 221 -20.59 -11.90 -18.58
C HIS A 221 -21.72 -12.20 -17.59
N ASP A 222 -21.50 -13.17 -16.70
CA ASP A 222 -22.40 -13.43 -15.57
C ASP A 222 -21.87 -12.72 -14.31
N ALA A 223 -22.37 -11.51 -14.04
CA ALA A 223 -21.96 -10.75 -12.87
C ALA A 223 -22.26 -11.49 -11.55
N ALA A 224 -23.39 -12.19 -11.47
CA ALA A 224 -23.76 -12.93 -10.27
C ALA A 224 -22.73 -14.03 -9.98
N GLN A 225 -22.27 -14.73 -11.03
CA GLN A 225 -21.26 -15.77 -10.87
C GLN A 225 -19.83 -15.22 -10.67
N ILE A 226 -19.41 -14.20 -11.44
CA ILE A 226 -18.04 -13.63 -11.41
C ILE A 226 -17.69 -13.03 -10.04
N TYR A 227 -18.68 -12.49 -9.33
CA TYR A 227 -18.49 -11.82 -8.03
C TYR A 227 -18.87 -12.71 -6.83
N ASP A 228 -19.51 -13.86 -7.06
CA ASP A 228 -19.81 -14.84 -6.03
C ASP A 228 -18.59 -15.74 -5.66
N ARG A 229 -18.77 -16.60 -4.65
CA ARG A 229 -17.81 -17.64 -4.25
C ARG A 229 -17.59 -18.70 -5.34
N SER A 230 -18.55 -18.88 -6.24
CA SER A 230 -18.50 -19.80 -7.40
C SER A 230 -17.74 -19.24 -8.63
N ALA A 231 -17.15 -18.04 -8.54
CA ALA A 231 -16.42 -17.42 -9.65
C ALA A 231 -15.28 -18.26 -10.24
N THR A 232 -14.72 -19.18 -9.44
CA THR A 232 -13.71 -20.15 -9.87
C THR A 232 -14.22 -21.16 -10.89
N ASP A 233 -15.51 -21.49 -10.85
CA ASP A 233 -16.13 -22.46 -11.78
C ASP A 233 -16.28 -21.81 -13.16
N HIS A 234 -16.69 -20.54 -13.18
CA HIS A 234 -16.74 -19.74 -14.39
C HIS A 234 -15.34 -19.55 -15.00
N LEU A 235 -14.35 -19.23 -14.16
CA LEU A 235 -12.95 -19.14 -14.57
C LEU A 235 -12.44 -20.47 -15.14
N ALA A 236 -12.75 -21.60 -14.49
CA ALA A 236 -12.34 -22.91 -14.95
C ALA A 236 -12.97 -23.26 -16.30
N ALA A 237 -14.25 -22.95 -16.51
CA ALA A 237 -14.93 -23.14 -17.80
C ALA A 237 -14.31 -22.28 -18.91
N CYS A 238 -13.98 -21.02 -18.63
CA CYS A 238 -13.36 -20.11 -19.60
C CYS A 238 -12.02 -20.65 -20.13
N PHE A 239 -11.26 -21.31 -19.26
CA PHE A 239 -9.91 -21.80 -19.56
C PHE A 239 -9.83 -23.34 -19.62
N ASP A 240 -10.92 -24.07 -19.76
CA ASP A 240 -10.94 -25.56 -19.74
C ASP A 240 -10.06 -26.18 -18.63
N LEU A 241 -10.12 -25.62 -17.41
CA LEU A 241 -9.31 -26.08 -16.29
C LEU A 241 -10.01 -27.25 -15.60
N THR A 242 -9.35 -28.40 -15.54
CA THR A 242 -9.89 -29.62 -14.94
C THR A 242 -9.52 -29.79 -13.47
N MET A 243 -8.58 -28.99 -12.96
CA MET A 243 -8.18 -29.01 -11.55
C MET A 243 -9.13 -28.19 -10.68
N PRO A 244 -9.40 -28.60 -9.42
CA PRO A 244 -10.21 -27.81 -8.50
C PRO A 244 -9.46 -26.54 -8.10
N LEU A 245 -10.06 -25.37 -8.33
CA LEU A 245 -9.47 -24.06 -8.00
C LEU A 245 -9.88 -23.55 -6.59
N GLY A 246 -10.59 -24.36 -5.81
CA GLY A 246 -11.19 -23.93 -4.53
C GLY A 246 -12.28 -22.87 -4.73
N ARG A 247 -12.70 -22.17 -3.68
CA ARG A 247 -13.69 -21.08 -3.76
C ARG A 247 -13.01 -19.71 -3.91
N ALA A 248 -13.64 -18.80 -4.64
CA ALA A 248 -13.24 -17.39 -4.60
C ALA A 248 -13.75 -16.71 -3.32
N GLY A 249 -13.02 -15.70 -2.82
CA GLY A 249 -13.57 -14.82 -1.78
C GLY A 249 -14.65 -13.92 -2.38
N LYS A 250 -15.81 -13.76 -1.72
CA LYS A 250 -16.92 -12.91 -2.21
C LYS A 250 -16.42 -11.50 -2.52
N ALA A 251 -16.87 -10.91 -3.62
CA ALA A 251 -16.58 -9.52 -3.97
C ALA A 251 -17.87 -8.83 -4.42
N GLU A 252 -17.85 -7.50 -4.43
CA GLU A 252 -18.94 -6.70 -5.00
C GLU A 252 -18.56 -6.25 -6.40
N GLN A 253 -19.57 -6.18 -7.28
CA GLN A 253 -19.40 -5.59 -8.59
C GLN A 253 -19.20 -4.09 -8.42
N PRO A 254 -18.21 -3.46 -9.07
CA PRO A 254 -18.02 -2.02 -8.98
C PRO A 254 -19.28 -1.27 -9.43
N ASP A 255 -19.75 -0.34 -8.60
CA ASP A 255 -20.90 0.50 -8.92
C ASP A 255 -20.61 1.46 -10.08
N VAL A 256 -21.65 1.77 -10.84
CA VAL A 256 -21.62 2.83 -11.86
C VAL A 256 -22.25 4.09 -11.24
N PRO A 257 -21.59 5.25 -11.26
CA PRO A 257 -22.15 6.50 -10.74
C PRO A 257 -23.42 6.93 -11.48
N SER A 258 -24.30 7.67 -10.80
CA SER A 258 -25.56 8.19 -11.35
C SER A 258 -25.37 8.98 -12.66
N TRP A 259 -26.42 9.04 -13.51
CA TRP A 259 -26.37 9.81 -14.76
C TRP A 259 -26.00 11.29 -14.56
N ALA A 260 -26.47 11.92 -13.47
CA ALA A 260 -26.08 13.28 -13.11
C ALA A 260 -24.56 13.38 -12.85
N THR A 261 -23.97 12.42 -12.12
CA THR A 261 -22.53 12.35 -11.90
C THR A 261 -21.76 12.17 -13.22
N LEU A 262 -22.18 11.24 -14.08
CA LEU A 262 -21.52 11.01 -15.36
C LEU A 262 -21.56 12.27 -16.25
N THR A 263 -22.68 13.00 -16.21
CA THR A 263 -22.82 14.31 -16.88
C THR A 263 -21.84 15.34 -16.30
N ARG A 264 -21.72 15.44 -14.96
CA ARG A 264 -20.76 16.34 -14.30
C ARG A 264 -19.33 16.04 -14.73
N TRP A 265 -18.96 14.76 -14.77
CA TRP A 265 -17.64 14.29 -15.18
C TRP A 265 -17.34 14.64 -16.63
N ARG A 266 -18.26 14.34 -17.56
CA ARG A 266 -18.10 14.67 -18.98
C ARG A 266 -17.91 16.17 -19.20
N ARG A 267 -18.77 17.00 -18.60
CA ARG A 267 -18.70 18.47 -18.73
C ARG A 267 -17.39 19.01 -18.14
N LEU A 268 -16.90 18.44 -17.04
CA LEU A 268 -15.62 18.83 -16.45
C LEU A 268 -14.43 18.38 -17.31
N ASN A 269 -14.44 17.15 -17.83
CA ASN A 269 -13.43 16.66 -18.77
C ASN A 269 -13.32 17.57 -19.98
N GLN A 270 -14.44 18.00 -20.55
CA GLN A 270 -14.46 18.96 -21.65
C GLN A 270 -13.70 20.25 -21.30
N ARG A 271 -13.88 20.78 -20.09
CA ARG A 271 -13.17 21.98 -19.62
C ARG A 271 -11.70 21.73 -19.32
N ILE A 272 -11.34 20.57 -18.76
CA ILE A 272 -9.93 20.21 -18.52
C ILE A 272 -9.19 20.04 -19.86
N LEU A 273 -9.78 19.39 -20.85
CA LEU A 273 -9.18 19.24 -22.18
C LEU A 273 -9.00 20.60 -22.87
N GLN A 274 -9.98 21.50 -22.78
CA GLN A 274 -9.83 22.88 -23.27
C GLN A 274 -8.68 23.63 -22.57
N LEU A 275 -8.52 23.44 -21.26
CA LEU A 275 -7.41 24.00 -20.50
C LEU A 275 -6.06 23.45 -20.98
N LEU A 276 -5.93 22.14 -21.19
CA LEU A 276 -4.70 21.53 -21.67
C LEU A 276 -4.33 21.95 -23.10
N GLN A 277 -5.33 22.16 -23.96
CA GLN A 277 -5.11 22.72 -25.29
C GLN A 277 -4.63 24.18 -25.21
N ALA A 278 -5.19 24.99 -24.30
CA ALA A 278 -4.81 26.38 -24.10
C ALA A 278 -3.48 26.55 -23.35
N ARG A 279 -3.08 25.56 -22.53
CA ARG A 279 -1.84 25.52 -21.75
C ARG A 279 -1.04 24.25 -22.10
N PRO A 280 -0.34 24.21 -23.25
CA PRO A 280 0.42 23.04 -23.69
C PRO A 280 1.58 22.66 -22.75
N ASP A 281 1.97 23.57 -21.87
CA ASP A 281 2.93 23.33 -20.81
C ASP A 281 2.34 22.55 -19.62
N MET A 282 1.02 22.54 -19.47
CA MET A 282 0.36 21.90 -18.36
C MET A 282 0.32 20.38 -18.55
N ILE A 283 0.66 19.64 -17.50
CA ILE A 283 0.62 18.18 -17.46
C ILE A 283 -0.32 17.79 -16.33
N VAL A 284 -1.42 17.09 -16.61
CA VAL A 284 -2.31 16.61 -15.55
C VAL A 284 -2.10 15.12 -15.36
N PRO A 285 -1.47 14.67 -14.26
CA PRO A 285 -1.40 13.25 -13.92
C PRO A 285 -2.81 12.66 -13.81
N ARG A 286 -2.99 11.44 -14.34
CA ARG A 286 -4.30 10.78 -14.35
C ARG A 286 -4.87 10.53 -12.95
N ALA A 287 -4.01 10.30 -11.96
CA ALA A 287 -4.44 10.19 -10.56
C ALA A 287 -5.13 11.47 -10.07
N THR A 288 -4.52 12.64 -10.31
CA THR A 288 -5.10 13.95 -9.98
C THR A 288 -6.38 14.19 -10.76
N TRP A 289 -6.39 13.84 -12.06
CA TRP A 289 -7.59 13.93 -12.90
C TRP A 289 -8.78 13.19 -12.28
N ARG A 290 -8.59 11.91 -11.90
CA ARG A 290 -9.63 11.09 -11.29
C ARG A 290 -10.10 11.65 -9.94
N THR A 291 -9.20 12.19 -9.12
CA THR A 291 -9.59 12.85 -7.86
C THR A 291 -10.45 14.09 -8.12
N VAL A 292 -10.12 14.89 -9.13
CA VAL A 292 -10.91 16.07 -9.51
C VAL A 292 -12.32 15.69 -9.97
N LEU A 293 -12.45 14.58 -10.69
CA LEU A 293 -13.76 14.04 -11.04
C LEU A 293 -14.50 13.49 -9.81
N ALA A 294 -13.82 12.73 -8.95
CA ALA A 294 -14.43 12.13 -7.76
C ALA A 294 -15.09 13.18 -6.85
N ASP A 295 -14.48 14.37 -6.72
CA ASP A 295 -15.04 15.49 -5.96
C ASP A 295 -16.39 16.01 -6.51
N GLN A 296 -16.77 15.63 -7.75
CA GLN A 296 -18.03 16.00 -8.40
C GLN A 296 -19.07 14.87 -8.38
N THR A 297 -18.83 13.81 -7.61
CA THR A 297 -19.75 12.66 -7.48
C THR A 297 -20.93 13.00 -6.60
N LEU A 298 -22.14 12.69 -7.06
CA LEU A 298 -23.37 12.80 -6.30
C LEU A 298 -23.74 11.47 -5.64
N ALA A 299 -24.34 11.53 -4.46
CA ALA A 299 -25.00 10.37 -3.87
C ALA A 299 -26.27 10.04 -4.68
N GLY A 300 -26.48 8.77 -4.98
CA GLY A 300 -27.66 8.32 -5.72
C GLY A 300 -27.45 6.94 -6.35
N ASN A 301 -28.55 6.35 -6.81
CA ASN A 301 -28.49 5.07 -7.50
C ASN A 301 -27.82 5.23 -8.88
N GLY A 302 -27.04 4.22 -9.25
CA GLY A 302 -26.45 4.12 -10.56
C GLY A 302 -27.50 4.00 -11.67
N PRO A 303 -27.13 4.35 -12.92
CA PRO A 303 -27.98 4.16 -14.09
C PRO A 303 -28.31 2.69 -14.34
N SER A 304 -29.44 2.43 -15.00
CA SER A 304 -29.84 1.09 -15.42
C SER A 304 -29.34 0.82 -16.83
N ALA A 305 -28.85 -0.39 -17.10
CA ALA A 305 -28.57 -0.83 -18.47
C ALA A 305 -29.83 -0.78 -19.37
N ALA A 306 -31.03 -0.85 -18.78
CA ALA A 306 -32.30 -0.70 -19.50
C ALA A 306 -32.43 0.67 -20.20
N ASP A 307 -31.77 1.71 -19.68
CA ASP A 307 -31.76 3.05 -20.28
C ASP A 307 -31.07 3.06 -21.66
N LEU A 308 -30.22 2.06 -21.92
CA LEU A 308 -29.46 1.86 -23.15
C LEU A 308 -29.90 0.61 -23.92
N SER A 309 -31.09 0.09 -23.62
CA SER A 309 -31.62 -1.17 -24.13
C SER A 309 -31.75 -1.25 -25.66
N ALA A 310 -31.84 -0.10 -26.34
CA ALA A 310 -31.88 -0.06 -27.80
C ALA A 310 -30.58 -0.55 -28.48
N LEU A 311 -29.44 -0.49 -27.78
CA LEU A 311 -28.21 -1.13 -28.25
C LEU A 311 -28.35 -2.66 -28.28
N ASP A 312 -29.02 -3.25 -27.28
CA ASP A 312 -29.27 -4.70 -27.29
C ASP A 312 -30.15 -5.10 -28.47
N ARG A 313 -31.15 -4.26 -28.81
CA ARG A 313 -31.98 -4.46 -30.01
C ARG A 313 -31.15 -4.37 -31.30
N HIS A 314 -30.25 -3.39 -31.39
CA HIS A 314 -29.39 -3.19 -32.57
C HIS A 314 -28.54 -4.43 -32.88
N PHE A 315 -27.97 -5.07 -31.85
CA PHE A 315 -27.13 -6.26 -32.01
C PHE A 315 -27.88 -7.60 -31.92
N ALA A 316 -29.21 -7.59 -31.75
CA ALA A 316 -29.98 -8.79 -31.39
C ALA A 316 -29.77 -9.96 -32.36
N ASP A 317 -29.89 -9.71 -33.67
CA ASP A 317 -29.79 -10.76 -34.69
C ASP A 317 -28.38 -11.35 -34.77
N GLN A 318 -27.36 -10.49 -34.71
CA GLN A 318 -25.95 -10.92 -34.69
C GLN A 318 -25.63 -11.71 -33.41
N ASN A 319 -26.10 -11.25 -32.26
CA ASN A 319 -25.89 -11.91 -30.97
C ASN A 319 -26.62 -13.26 -30.89
N ARG A 320 -27.80 -13.41 -31.50
CA ARG A 320 -28.47 -14.72 -31.62
C ARG A 320 -27.63 -15.71 -32.44
N ALA A 321 -27.02 -15.26 -33.53
CA ALA A 321 -26.10 -16.09 -34.32
C ALA A 321 -24.86 -16.48 -33.51
N LEU A 322 -24.29 -15.57 -32.71
CA LEU A 322 -23.15 -15.86 -31.84
C LEU A 322 -23.47 -16.88 -30.75
N VAL A 323 -24.65 -16.80 -30.14
CA VAL A 323 -25.11 -17.79 -29.13
C VAL A 323 -25.15 -19.20 -29.72
N GLN A 324 -25.55 -19.34 -30.99
CA GLN A 324 -25.53 -20.63 -31.68
C GLN A 324 -24.10 -21.10 -31.98
N ALA A 325 -23.18 -20.18 -32.28
CA ALA A 325 -21.80 -20.48 -32.64
C ALA A 325 -20.88 -20.75 -31.44
N HIS A 326 -21.14 -20.16 -30.28
CA HIS A 326 -20.28 -20.26 -29.09
C HIS A 326 -21.04 -20.82 -27.88
N PRO A 327 -20.76 -22.09 -27.48
CA PRO A 327 -21.42 -22.72 -26.33
C PRO A 327 -21.22 -22.01 -24.98
N GLY A 328 -20.22 -21.14 -24.86
CA GLY A 328 -19.98 -20.34 -23.66
C GLY A 328 -20.93 -19.15 -23.48
N LEU A 329 -21.74 -18.84 -24.48
CA LEU A 329 -22.71 -17.75 -24.46
C LEU A 329 -24.09 -18.23 -24.03
N HIS A 330 -24.66 -17.57 -23.03
CA HIS A 330 -26.03 -17.76 -22.59
C HIS A 330 -26.93 -16.67 -23.20
N PRO A 331 -28.01 -17.02 -23.94
CA PRO A 331 -28.83 -16.04 -24.63
C PRO A 331 -29.43 -14.98 -23.69
N ALA A 332 -29.90 -15.36 -22.50
CA ALA A 332 -30.47 -14.40 -21.55
C ALA A 332 -29.47 -13.36 -21.01
N LEU A 333 -28.16 -13.65 -21.06
CA LEU A 333 -27.12 -12.71 -20.60
C LEU A 333 -26.61 -11.82 -21.74
N LEU A 334 -26.46 -12.37 -22.94
CA LEU A 334 -25.94 -11.62 -24.09
C LEU A 334 -26.99 -10.74 -24.77
N LEU A 335 -28.24 -11.22 -24.89
CA LEU A 335 -29.32 -10.47 -25.54
C LEU A 335 -29.85 -9.33 -24.66
N GLY A 336 -29.52 -9.30 -23.36
CA GLY A 336 -29.91 -8.24 -22.45
C GLY A 336 -31.41 -7.98 -22.49
N PHE A 337 -31.80 -6.78 -22.92
CA PHE A 337 -33.20 -6.37 -23.02
C PHE A 337 -33.84 -6.59 -24.39
N ALA A 338 -33.10 -7.11 -25.39
CA ALA A 338 -33.54 -7.16 -26.79
C ALA A 338 -34.94 -7.77 -27.01
N ASP A 339 -35.28 -8.84 -26.27
CA ASP A 339 -36.56 -9.54 -26.40
C ASP A 339 -37.69 -8.92 -25.54
N THR A 340 -37.37 -7.94 -24.68
CA THR A 340 -38.32 -7.32 -23.73
C THR A 340 -38.74 -5.90 -24.08
N ILE A 341 -38.04 -5.24 -25.01
CA ILE A 341 -38.34 -3.86 -25.41
C ILE A 341 -39.32 -3.87 -26.58
N ASP A 342 -40.25 -2.91 -26.59
CA ASP A 342 -41.12 -2.66 -27.75
C ASP A 342 -40.29 -2.30 -29.00
N ALA A 343 -40.46 -3.10 -30.06
CA ALA A 343 -39.77 -2.94 -31.34
C ALA A 343 -40.00 -1.58 -32.01
N GLY A 344 -41.12 -0.91 -31.70
CA GLY A 344 -41.48 0.41 -32.24
C GLY A 344 -41.02 1.60 -31.40
N ALA A 345 -40.43 1.39 -30.22
CA ALA A 345 -40.01 2.49 -29.36
C ALA A 345 -38.81 3.25 -29.97
N PRO A 346 -38.91 4.58 -30.17
CA PRO A 346 -37.83 5.39 -30.71
C PRO A 346 -36.66 5.48 -29.73
N LEU A 347 -35.46 5.64 -30.28
CA LEU A 347 -34.24 5.95 -29.54
C LEU A 347 -34.33 7.36 -28.94
N SER A 348 -34.79 7.49 -27.69
CA SER A 348 -34.79 8.77 -26.97
C SER A 348 -33.71 8.79 -25.89
N TRP A 349 -32.45 8.98 -26.28
CA TRP A 349 -31.40 9.32 -25.33
C TRP A 349 -31.37 10.84 -25.13
N THR A 350 -31.40 11.27 -23.87
CA THR A 350 -31.14 12.65 -23.50
C THR A 350 -30.21 12.65 -22.31
N GLU A 351 -29.12 13.41 -22.40
CA GLU A 351 -28.19 13.53 -21.28
C GLU A 351 -28.91 14.12 -20.06
N ALA A 352 -28.77 13.46 -18.90
CA ALA A 352 -29.39 13.90 -17.66
C ALA A 352 -28.95 15.32 -17.25
N ASP A 353 -29.77 15.99 -16.45
CA ASP A 353 -29.34 17.24 -15.83
C ASP A 353 -28.18 16.97 -14.87
N ALA A 354 -27.24 17.93 -14.79
CA ALA A 354 -26.09 17.80 -13.89
C ALA A 354 -26.47 18.05 -12.42
N GLU A 355 -27.70 18.51 -12.17
CA GLU A 355 -28.32 18.82 -10.89
C GLU A 355 -27.61 19.95 -10.12
N GLU A 356 -28.31 20.51 -9.13
CA GLU A 356 -27.80 21.52 -8.19
C GLU A 356 -27.19 22.78 -8.85
N GLY A 357 -27.62 23.12 -10.07
CA GLY A 357 -27.09 24.26 -10.82
C GLY A 357 -25.61 24.12 -11.20
N TYR A 358 -25.10 22.89 -11.32
CA TYR A 358 -23.69 22.58 -11.56
C TYR A 358 -23.11 23.31 -12.77
N ARG A 359 -21.93 23.92 -12.57
CA ARG A 359 -21.14 24.59 -13.62
C ARG A 359 -19.73 24.05 -13.65
N ALA A 360 -19.40 23.32 -14.72
CA ALA A 360 -18.06 22.74 -14.93
C ALA A 360 -16.94 23.78 -14.93
N SER A 361 -17.22 25.05 -15.32
CA SER A 361 -16.25 26.14 -15.23
C SER A 361 -15.90 26.48 -13.78
N HIS A 362 -16.88 26.51 -12.87
CA HIS A 362 -16.63 26.74 -11.44
C HIS A 362 -15.89 25.56 -10.81
N ALA A 363 -16.28 24.33 -11.14
CA ALA A 363 -15.57 23.12 -10.69
C ALA A 363 -14.11 23.12 -11.16
N LEU A 364 -13.85 23.49 -12.42
CA LEU A 364 -12.49 23.62 -12.94
C LEU A 364 -11.70 24.70 -12.21
N LEU A 365 -12.28 25.89 -12.00
CA LEU A 365 -11.62 26.99 -11.29
C LEU A 365 -11.27 26.60 -9.85
N ALA A 366 -12.18 25.91 -9.15
CA ALA A 366 -11.92 25.40 -7.81
C ALA A 366 -10.80 24.35 -7.79
N ALA A 367 -10.73 23.50 -8.82
CA ALA A 367 -9.70 22.48 -8.96
C ALA A 367 -8.35 23.02 -9.50
N LEU A 368 -8.34 24.22 -10.09
CA LEU A 368 -7.20 24.75 -10.85
C LEU A 368 -5.90 24.80 -10.02
N PRO A 369 -5.88 25.28 -8.75
CA PRO A 369 -4.65 25.29 -7.97
C PRO A 369 -4.07 23.88 -7.76
N ARG A 370 -4.92 22.87 -7.58
CA ARG A 370 -4.50 21.46 -7.44
C ARG A 370 -3.97 20.91 -8.76
N LEU A 371 -4.61 21.23 -9.87
CA LEU A 371 -4.15 20.85 -11.21
C LEU A 371 -2.82 21.51 -11.57
N GLU A 372 -2.63 22.80 -11.26
CA GLU A 372 -1.39 23.54 -11.49
C GLU A 372 -0.24 23.00 -10.62
N LYS A 373 -0.51 22.71 -9.35
CA LYS A 373 0.46 22.06 -8.46
C LYS A 373 0.88 20.70 -9.00
N ALA A 374 -0.09 19.84 -9.34
CA ALA A 374 0.20 18.52 -9.90
C ALA A 374 0.95 18.62 -11.23
N SER A 375 0.68 19.64 -12.03
CA SER A 375 1.41 19.93 -13.27
C SER A 375 2.84 20.35 -13.01
N ALA A 376 3.09 21.22 -12.03
CA ALA A 376 4.45 21.59 -11.65
C ALA A 376 5.25 20.36 -11.19
N GLU A 377 4.66 19.54 -10.32
CA GLU A 377 5.26 18.28 -9.83
C GLU A 377 5.53 17.29 -10.99
N ALA A 378 4.60 17.16 -11.93
CA ALA A 378 4.76 16.26 -13.08
C ALA A 378 5.81 16.74 -14.08
N ARG A 379 5.93 18.06 -14.29
CA ARG A 379 6.98 18.66 -15.11
C ARG A 379 8.36 18.46 -14.47
N ASP A 380 8.45 18.67 -13.17
CA ASP A 380 9.68 18.48 -12.40
C ASP A 380 10.15 17.02 -12.44
N ALA A 381 9.25 16.07 -12.20
CA ALA A 381 9.53 14.64 -12.34
C ALA A 381 9.97 14.22 -13.76
N ARG A 382 9.65 15.01 -14.78
CA ARG A 382 10.03 14.79 -16.18
C ARG A 382 11.25 15.63 -16.62
N GLY A 383 11.86 16.41 -15.73
CA GLY A 383 12.99 17.29 -16.03
C GLY A 383 12.67 18.42 -17.00
N LEU A 384 11.41 18.87 -17.07
CA LEU A 384 10.96 19.94 -17.96
C LEU A 384 11.10 21.32 -17.27
N ALA A 385 11.57 22.33 -18.02
CA ALA A 385 11.79 23.68 -17.49
C ALA A 385 10.54 24.28 -16.82
N PRO A 386 10.66 25.01 -15.70
CA PRO A 386 9.52 25.59 -15.00
C PRO A 386 8.82 26.66 -15.85
N VAL A 387 7.48 26.60 -15.92
CA VAL A 387 6.67 27.70 -16.46
C VAL A 387 6.20 28.56 -15.29
N LYS A 388 6.43 29.88 -15.38
CA LYS A 388 6.11 30.86 -14.32
C LYS A 388 4.60 30.82 -13.99
N PRO A 389 4.19 30.47 -12.77
CA PRO A 389 2.83 30.69 -12.29
C PRO A 389 2.65 32.15 -11.84
N PRO A 390 1.41 32.70 -11.84
CA PRO A 390 1.10 33.92 -11.11
C PRO A 390 1.24 33.68 -9.60
N ALA A 391 1.79 34.67 -8.91
CA ALA A 391 2.11 34.59 -7.50
C ALA A 391 0.85 34.41 -6.63
N THR A 392 0.77 33.30 -5.89
CA THR A 392 -0.05 33.19 -4.68
C THR A 392 0.75 32.57 -3.53
N ALA A 393 0.37 32.93 -2.31
CA ALA A 393 1.24 32.97 -1.15
C ALA A 393 1.48 31.62 -0.46
N LYS A 394 2.78 31.33 -0.28
CA LYS A 394 3.49 30.63 0.82
C LYS A 394 3.10 29.19 1.20
N ALA A 395 4.07 28.30 1.01
CA ALA A 395 4.81 27.69 2.12
C ALA A 395 6.31 27.91 1.83
N LYS A 396 7.14 28.28 2.83
CA LYS A 396 8.59 28.43 2.61
C LYS A 396 9.17 27.03 2.36
N PRO A 397 9.71 26.74 1.16
CA PRO A 397 10.55 25.57 0.99
C PRO A 397 11.86 25.79 1.76
N ALA A 398 12.51 24.68 2.11
CA ALA A 398 13.94 24.62 2.37
C ALA A 398 14.71 25.68 1.56
N THR A 399 15.49 26.51 2.26
CA THR A 399 16.28 27.58 1.63
C THR A 399 17.25 26.99 0.61
N ALA A 400 17.63 27.77 -0.41
CA ALA A 400 18.59 27.34 -1.43
C ALA A 400 19.91 26.79 -0.86
N ALA A 401 20.26 27.14 0.39
CA ALA A 401 21.41 26.60 1.11
C ALA A 401 21.32 25.09 1.39
N GLN A 402 20.11 24.51 1.50
CA GLN A 402 19.93 23.06 1.68
C GLN A 402 20.03 22.26 0.37
N ARG A 403 20.07 22.93 -0.80
CA ARG A 403 20.04 22.26 -2.12
C ARG A 403 21.42 21.85 -2.63
N LEU A 404 22.49 22.28 -1.95
CA LEU A 404 23.90 22.03 -2.29
C LEU A 404 24.73 21.75 -1.03
N ALA A 405 24.12 21.21 0.02
CA ALA A 405 24.86 20.89 1.23
C ALA A 405 25.89 19.77 0.91
N PRO A 406 27.19 19.99 1.19
CA PRO A 406 28.21 18.97 0.99
C PRO A 406 27.85 17.70 1.76
N LEU A 407 28.32 16.55 1.29
CA LEU A 407 28.20 15.28 2.02
C LEU A 407 28.72 15.46 3.45
N SER A 408 28.09 14.81 4.43
CA SER A 408 28.65 14.80 5.78
C SER A 408 30.01 14.08 5.81
N ASP A 409 30.79 14.35 6.85
CA ASP A 409 32.10 13.73 7.03
C ASP A 409 31.96 12.19 7.08
N GLY A 410 32.74 11.49 6.27
CA GLY A 410 32.69 10.03 6.12
C GLY A 410 31.54 9.48 5.26
N ALA A 411 30.57 10.30 4.83
CA ALA A 411 29.47 9.81 3.99
C ALA A 411 29.94 9.32 2.61
N ARG A 412 30.97 9.94 2.02
CA ARG A 412 31.51 9.49 0.73
C ARG A 412 32.10 8.08 0.79
N ASP A 413 32.69 7.71 1.92
CA ASP A 413 33.32 6.40 2.11
C ASP A 413 32.28 5.31 2.42
N LEU A 414 31.13 5.70 2.98
CA LEU A 414 30.06 4.80 3.40
C LEU A 414 28.95 4.62 2.34
N LEU A 415 28.65 5.63 1.54
CA LEU A 415 27.56 5.61 0.57
C LEU A 415 27.96 4.83 -0.71
N PRO A 416 27.23 3.76 -1.08
CA PRO A 416 27.43 3.11 -2.37
C PRO A 416 27.28 4.10 -3.54
N PRO A 417 27.93 3.88 -4.69
CA PRO A 417 27.80 4.76 -5.86
C PRO A 417 26.34 5.03 -6.26
N GLN A 418 25.48 4.02 -6.12
CA GLN A 418 24.05 4.15 -6.41
C GLN A 418 23.31 5.01 -5.39
N ALA A 419 23.69 4.99 -4.11
CA ALA A 419 23.14 5.86 -3.07
C ALA A 419 23.53 7.33 -3.34
N LEU A 420 24.79 7.57 -3.72
CA LEU A 420 25.26 8.91 -4.12
C LEU A 420 24.50 9.44 -5.34
N ALA A 421 24.32 8.61 -6.38
CA ALA A 421 23.59 8.99 -7.59
C ALA A 421 22.09 9.29 -7.35
N ASN A 422 21.51 8.68 -6.30
CA ASN A 422 20.12 8.84 -5.94
C ASN A 422 19.88 9.93 -4.89
N LEU A 423 20.90 10.42 -4.20
CA LEU A 423 20.76 11.39 -3.11
C LEU A 423 20.15 12.71 -3.60
N ASP A 424 20.64 13.26 -4.71
CA ASP A 424 20.10 14.51 -5.27
C ASP A 424 18.66 14.37 -5.75
N LYS A 425 18.34 13.22 -6.35
CA LYS A 425 16.97 12.87 -6.76
C LYS A 425 16.05 12.73 -5.56
N LEU A 426 16.53 12.10 -4.49
CA LEU A 426 15.79 11.92 -3.24
C LEU A 426 15.47 13.27 -2.59
N ARG A 427 16.46 14.17 -2.48
CA ARG A 427 16.31 15.52 -1.90
C ARG A 427 15.25 16.36 -2.61
N GLN A 428 15.03 16.11 -3.90
CA GLN A 428 14.04 16.79 -4.74
C GLN A 428 12.70 16.05 -4.81
N SER A 429 12.63 14.82 -4.30
CA SER A 429 11.44 13.99 -4.37
C SER A 429 10.46 14.27 -3.22
N PRO A 430 9.17 13.91 -3.39
CA PRO A 430 8.19 13.87 -2.28
C PRO A 430 8.51 12.85 -1.18
N LEU A 431 9.61 12.09 -1.31
CA LEU A 431 10.10 11.14 -0.31
C LEU A 431 11.25 11.72 0.52
N ALA A 432 11.67 12.96 0.25
CA ALA A 432 12.71 13.63 1.02
C ALA A 432 12.33 13.68 2.51
N PRO A 433 13.22 13.26 3.42
CA PRO A 433 12.95 13.31 4.85
C PRO A 433 12.85 14.76 5.34
N HIS A 434 11.85 15.08 6.17
CA HIS A 434 11.70 16.40 6.79
C HIS A 434 10.90 16.35 8.10
N ASN A 435 11.03 17.39 8.94
CA ASN A 435 10.37 17.43 10.27
C ASN A 435 9.20 18.43 10.37
N THR A 436 8.53 18.75 9.25
CA THR A 436 7.49 19.80 9.20
C THR A 436 6.06 19.32 9.45
N MET A 437 5.88 18.09 9.94
CA MET A 437 4.55 17.56 10.29
C MET A 437 4.21 17.80 11.77
N GLY A 438 2.94 17.61 12.12
CA GLY A 438 2.44 17.69 13.50
C GLY A 438 2.34 19.12 14.03
N GLN A 439 1.67 19.26 15.16
CA GLN A 439 1.39 20.57 15.76
C GLN A 439 2.41 21.00 16.82
N LEU A 440 3.14 20.04 17.38
CA LEU A 440 3.99 20.25 18.53
C LEU A 440 5.43 20.57 18.10
N ASP A 441 5.98 21.66 18.64
CA ASP A 441 7.41 21.93 18.58
C ASP A 441 8.13 21.01 19.57
N GLU A 442 8.87 20.05 19.02
CA GLU A 442 9.59 18.99 19.72
C GLU A 442 10.92 19.48 20.33
N THR A 443 11.37 20.68 19.98
CA THR A 443 12.69 21.21 20.37
C THR A 443 12.66 22.11 21.60
N VAL A 444 11.47 22.45 22.07
CA VAL A 444 11.26 23.39 23.18
C VAL A 444 10.98 22.61 24.45
N GLU A 445 11.76 22.89 25.50
CA GLU A 445 11.47 22.38 26.84
C GLU A 445 10.14 22.94 27.36
N ARG A 446 9.36 22.06 28.00
CA ARG A 446 8.04 22.39 28.52
C ARG A 446 7.94 21.97 29.99
N PRO A 447 7.03 22.57 30.76
CA PRO A 447 6.81 22.17 32.13
C PRO A 447 6.57 20.66 32.26
N PRO A 448 7.14 20.02 33.30
CA PRO A 448 6.88 18.62 33.59
C PRO A 448 5.39 18.32 33.75
N PHE A 449 5.01 17.09 33.46
CA PHE A 449 3.65 16.62 33.72
C PHE A 449 3.42 16.41 35.21
N ALA A 450 2.18 16.59 35.64
CA ALA A 450 1.78 16.32 37.01
C ALA A 450 1.89 14.81 37.30
N PRO A 451 2.25 14.41 38.53
CA PRO A 451 2.19 13.01 38.97
C PRO A 451 0.79 12.42 38.76
N LEU A 452 0.74 11.14 38.36
CA LEU A 452 -0.50 10.38 38.23
C LEU A 452 -0.67 9.49 39.47
N SER A 453 -1.86 9.51 40.07
CA SER A 453 -2.20 8.56 41.14
C SER A 453 -2.58 7.21 40.55
N ALA A 454 -2.26 6.12 41.25
CA ALA A 454 -2.70 4.78 40.86
C ALA A 454 -4.23 4.72 40.75
N ARG A 455 -4.71 4.12 39.66
CA ARG A 455 -6.13 3.98 39.38
C ARG A 455 -6.73 2.86 40.24
N ALA A 456 -7.93 3.06 40.76
CA ALA A 456 -8.76 1.96 41.25
C ALA A 456 -9.43 1.28 40.06
N LEU A 457 -9.09 0.01 39.82
CA LEU A 457 -9.67 -0.77 38.73
C LEU A 457 -11.02 -1.37 39.13
N PRO A 458 -11.97 -1.51 38.19
CA PRO A 458 -13.20 -2.28 38.42
C PRO A 458 -12.90 -3.71 38.86
N GLU A 459 -13.78 -4.30 39.66
CA GLU A 459 -13.63 -5.69 40.10
C GLU A 459 -13.49 -6.63 38.90
N GLY A 460 -12.45 -7.45 38.92
CA GLY A 460 -12.13 -8.40 37.85
C GLY A 460 -11.38 -7.83 36.64
N SER A 461 -11.19 -6.50 36.52
CA SER A 461 -10.37 -5.89 35.46
C SER A 461 -8.90 -5.80 35.87
N THR A 462 -8.01 -6.01 34.91
CA THR A 462 -6.56 -5.81 35.06
C THR A 462 -6.06 -4.57 34.31
N GLY A 463 -6.97 -3.74 33.79
CA GLY A 463 -6.65 -2.43 33.22
C GLY A 463 -5.82 -2.51 31.93
N ALA A 464 -4.91 -1.55 31.74
CA ALA A 464 -3.96 -1.57 30.63
C ALA A 464 -2.75 -2.45 30.96
N VAL A 465 -2.51 -3.48 30.15
CA VAL A 465 -1.47 -4.49 30.40
C VAL A 465 -0.43 -4.49 29.28
N ILE A 466 0.84 -4.34 29.65
CA ILE A 466 1.94 -4.58 28.72
C ILE A 466 2.37 -6.06 28.76
N VAL A 467 2.54 -6.67 27.58
CA VAL A 467 3.19 -7.97 27.39
C VAL A 467 4.58 -7.76 26.78
N GLY A 468 5.62 -8.24 27.46
CA GLY A 468 7.02 -8.11 27.02
C GLY A 468 7.72 -9.45 26.88
N CYS A 469 8.74 -9.51 26.03
CA CYS A 469 9.66 -10.65 25.92
C CYS A 469 11.10 -10.13 25.94
N MET A 470 11.92 -10.63 26.87
CA MET A 470 13.22 -10.04 27.17
C MET A 470 14.33 -11.09 27.20
N LYS A 471 15.55 -10.61 26.92
CA LYS A 471 16.81 -11.35 27.09
C LYS A 471 17.93 -10.34 27.34
N ASN A 472 18.54 -10.43 28.51
CA ASN A 472 19.67 -9.61 28.95
C ASN A 472 19.42 -8.09 28.89
N GLU A 473 18.49 -7.59 29.70
CA GLU A 473 18.05 -6.18 29.74
C GLU A 473 18.10 -5.58 31.17
N ALA A 474 18.89 -6.17 32.07
CA ALA A 474 18.97 -5.78 33.48
C ALA A 474 19.18 -4.26 33.70
N PRO A 475 20.07 -3.56 32.95
CA PRO A 475 20.28 -2.12 33.15
C PRO A 475 19.06 -1.24 32.81
N TYR A 476 18.07 -1.75 32.09
CA TYR A 476 17.02 -0.94 31.48
C TYR A 476 15.62 -1.26 32.00
N ILE A 477 15.43 -2.46 32.56
CA ILE A 477 14.09 -2.95 32.88
C ILE A 477 13.41 -2.16 34.00
N VAL A 478 14.15 -1.71 35.01
CA VAL A 478 13.55 -0.96 36.14
C VAL A 478 13.05 0.42 35.69
N GLU A 479 13.83 1.14 34.88
CA GLU A 479 13.39 2.41 34.26
C GLU A 479 12.13 2.18 33.41
N TRP A 480 12.16 1.15 32.56
CA TRP A 480 11.08 0.89 31.62
C TRP A 480 9.77 0.55 32.34
N VAL A 481 9.82 -0.24 33.43
CA VAL A 481 8.64 -0.52 34.28
C VAL A 481 8.18 0.76 34.99
N ALA A 482 9.10 1.51 35.60
CA ALA A 482 8.77 2.73 36.34
C ALA A 482 8.12 3.79 35.43
N TYR A 483 8.65 3.99 34.22
CA TYR A 483 8.13 4.93 33.23
C TYR A 483 6.69 4.59 32.85
N HIS A 484 6.46 3.35 32.43
CA HIS A 484 5.16 2.92 31.94
C HIS A 484 4.09 2.96 33.04
N ARG A 485 4.46 2.65 34.29
CA ARG A 485 3.59 2.85 35.46
C ARG A 485 3.26 4.31 35.69
N ALA A 486 4.26 5.20 35.62
CA ALA A 486 4.09 6.63 35.84
C ALA A 486 3.15 7.30 34.82
N ILE A 487 2.98 6.72 33.62
CA ILE A 487 2.04 7.21 32.59
C ILE A 487 0.68 6.49 32.59
N GLY A 488 0.46 5.54 33.50
CA GLY A 488 -0.83 4.90 33.72
C GLY A 488 -0.99 3.48 33.15
N VAL A 489 0.11 2.75 32.92
CA VAL A 489 0.02 1.29 32.71
C VAL A 489 -0.25 0.62 34.06
N ASP A 490 -1.27 -0.23 34.09
CA ASP A 490 -1.77 -0.82 35.32
C ASP A 490 -1.00 -2.10 35.69
N ASN A 491 -0.70 -2.97 34.70
CA ASN A 491 -0.04 -4.26 34.93
C ASN A 491 0.95 -4.66 33.81
N PHE A 492 1.82 -5.63 34.12
CA PHE A 492 2.84 -6.14 33.21
C PHE A 492 2.85 -7.67 33.24
N LEU A 493 2.98 -8.28 32.06
CA LEU A 493 3.29 -9.71 31.90
C LEU A 493 4.57 -9.85 31.07
N ILE A 494 5.65 -10.25 31.71
CA ILE A 494 6.98 -10.27 31.09
C ILE A 494 7.48 -11.70 31.02
N TYR A 495 7.90 -12.11 29.83
CA TYR A 495 8.56 -13.38 29.58
C TYR A 495 10.07 -13.18 29.40
N THR A 496 10.89 -14.03 30.01
CA THR A 496 12.36 -14.02 29.83
C THR A 496 12.83 -15.24 29.04
N ASN A 497 13.94 -15.11 28.32
CA ASN A 497 14.51 -16.19 27.49
C ASN A 497 16.02 -16.28 27.67
N GLY A 498 16.48 -17.20 28.52
CA GLY A 498 17.88 -17.53 28.75
C GLY A 498 18.68 -16.31 29.16
N CYS A 499 18.23 -15.61 30.20
CA CYS A 499 18.93 -14.45 30.73
C CYS A 499 20.16 -14.89 31.54
N GLU A 500 21.26 -14.15 31.39
CA GLU A 500 22.55 -14.42 32.05
C GLU A 500 23.03 -13.21 32.89
N ASP A 501 22.30 -12.10 32.83
CA ASP A 501 22.70 -10.79 33.38
C ASP A 501 21.90 -10.37 34.62
N GLY A 502 21.09 -11.25 35.21
CA GLY A 502 20.22 -10.91 36.34
C GLY A 502 18.82 -10.39 35.95
N THR A 503 18.47 -10.29 34.65
CA THR A 503 17.15 -9.78 34.22
C THR A 503 15.99 -10.59 34.81
N SER A 504 16.12 -11.92 34.87
CA SER A 504 15.07 -12.79 35.38
C SER A 504 14.86 -12.58 36.88
N GLU A 505 15.95 -12.43 37.63
CA GLU A 505 15.97 -12.22 39.06
C GLU A 505 15.40 -10.84 39.44
N ILE A 506 15.70 -9.80 38.65
CA ILE A 506 15.06 -8.49 38.78
C ILE A 506 13.55 -8.59 38.59
N LEU A 507 13.10 -9.34 37.58
CA LEU A 507 11.67 -9.51 37.29
C LEU A 507 10.97 -10.38 38.34
N ASP A 508 11.63 -11.41 38.87
CA ASP A 508 11.15 -12.20 40.01
C ASP A 508 10.98 -11.30 41.24
N ARG A 509 11.97 -10.46 41.53
CA ARG A 509 11.88 -9.53 42.67
C ARG A 509 10.75 -8.51 42.49
N LEU A 510 10.60 -7.94 41.29
CA LEU A 510 9.49 -7.06 40.96
C LEU A 510 8.14 -7.77 41.06
N GLN A 511 8.06 -9.07 40.77
CA GLN A 511 6.86 -9.87 40.97
C GLN A 511 6.55 -10.07 42.46
N ASP A 512 7.55 -10.38 43.29
CA ASP A 512 7.39 -10.48 44.75
C ASP A 512 6.92 -9.17 45.37
N MET A 513 7.35 -8.04 44.81
CA MET A 513 6.91 -6.69 45.17
C MET A 513 5.51 -6.35 44.64
N GLY A 514 4.88 -7.23 43.86
CA GLY A 514 3.55 -7.02 43.27
C GLY A 514 3.53 -6.01 42.11
N VAL A 515 4.67 -5.75 41.47
CA VAL A 515 4.82 -4.73 40.40
C VAL A 515 4.58 -5.32 39.01
N VAL A 516 5.03 -6.56 38.77
CA VAL A 516 4.91 -7.26 37.48
C VAL A 516 4.47 -8.71 37.68
N GLN A 517 4.11 -9.38 36.58
CA GLN A 517 3.99 -10.83 36.49
C GLN A 517 5.09 -11.35 35.58
N HIS A 518 5.94 -12.25 36.09
CA HIS A 518 7.09 -12.80 35.39
C HIS A 518 6.87 -14.28 35.04
N ARG A 519 7.31 -14.69 33.85
CA ARG A 519 7.31 -16.08 33.39
C ARG A 519 8.64 -16.41 32.72
N ASN A 520 9.28 -17.49 33.14
CA ASN A 520 10.40 -18.05 32.39
C ASN A 520 9.86 -18.73 31.11
N ASN A 521 10.50 -18.46 29.96
CA ASN A 521 10.13 -18.97 28.65
C ASN A 521 11.25 -19.77 27.99
N ASP A 522 12.16 -20.37 28.75
CA ASP A 522 13.35 -21.07 28.25
C ASP A 522 12.99 -22.36 27.49
N ASP A 523 11.91 -23.03 27.89
CA ASP A 523 11.37 -24.24 27.25
C ASP A 523 10.49 -23.94 26.01
N TRP A 524 10.67 -22.78 25.38
CA TRP A 524 9.90 -22.39 24.20
C TRP A 524 10.12 -23.35 23.03
N ARG A 525 9.11 -23.45 22.15
CA ARG A 525 9.14 -24.33 20.96
C ARG A 525 8.72 -23.57 19.70
N GLY A 526 9.17 -24.05 18.55
CA GLY A 526 8.82 -23.50 17.23
C GLY A 526 9.91 -22.57 16.68
N ASN A 527 9.51 -21.54 15.93
CA ASN A 527 10.44 -20.71 15.16
C ASN A 527 10.87 -19.40 15.87
N SER A 528 10.19 -18.99 16.94
CA SER A 528 10.53 -17.76 17.67
C SER A 528 10.08 -17.82 19.13
N PRO A 529 10.97 -17.53 20.10
CA PRO A 529 10.62 -17.45 21.52
C PRO A 529 9.56 -16.39 21.79
N GLN A 530 9.66 -15.22 21.15
CA GLN A 530 8.70 -14.13 21.30
C GLN A 530 7.30 -14.55 20.86
N GLN A 531 7.17 -15.18 19.68
CA GLN A 531 5.85 -15.61 19.22
C GLN A 531 5.25 -16.70 20.12
N PHE A 532 6.09 -17.57 20.69
CA PHE A 532 5.63 -18.58 21.66
C PHE A 532 5.09 -17.92 22.93
N ALA A 533 5.83 -16.98 23.53
CA ALA A 533 5.38 -16.21 24.69
C ALA A 533 4.06 -15.45 24.42
N LEU A 534 3.92 -14.79 23.26
CA LEU A 534 2.68 -14.10 22.88
C LEU A 534 1.48 -15.03 22.69
N ASN A 535 1.70 -16.29 22.31
CA ASN A 535 0.62 -17.27 22.24
C ASN A 535 0.23 -17.79 23.63
N GLN A 536 1.21 -17.89 24.55
CA GLN A 536 0.98 -18.31 25.92
C GLN A 536 0.28 -17.21 26.73
N SER A 537 0.61 -15.94 26.50
CA SER A 537 0.02 -14.81 27.21
C SER A 537 -1.50 -14.73 27.05
N LEU A 538 -2.06 -15.12 25.91
CA LEU A 538 -3.51 -15.20 25.67
C LEU A 538 -4.25 -16.15 26.63
N LYS A 539 -3.53 -17.04 27.31
CA LYS A 539 -4.10 -17.98 28.28
C LYS A 539 -4.04 -17.46 29.72
N GLU A 540 -3.24 -16.42 29.98
CA GLU A 540 -3.05 -15.86 31.31
C GLU A 540 -4.29 -15.07 31.75
N PRO A 541 -4.77 -15.26 32.99
CA PRO A 541 -5.88 -14.47 33.54
C PRO A 541 -5.63 -12.97 33.43
N LEU A 542 -4.37 -12.54 33.59
CA LEU A 542 -3.98 -11.13 33.49
C LEU A 542 -4.35 -10.52 32.14
N ILE A 543 -4.18 -11.26 31.04
CA ILE A 543 -4.49 -10.77 29.69
C ILE A 543 -5.96 -10.95 29.34
N ARG A 544 -6.58 -12.05 29.79
CA ARG A 544 -8.02 -12.26 29.56
C ARG A 544 -8.89 -11.18 30.19
N ASN A 545 -8.43 -10.63 31.32
CA ASN A 545 -9.13 -9.60 32.09
C ASN A 545 -8.64 -8.18 31.80
N ALA A 546 -7.73 -7.99 30.84
CA ALA A 546 -7.20 -6.68 30.48
C ALA A 546 -8.26 -5.86 29.75
N ASP A 547 -8.33 -4.55 30.03
CA ASP A 547 -9.10 -3.61 29.22
C ASP A 547 -8.37 -3.34 27.89
N TRP A 548 -7.06 -3.15 27.98
CA TRP A 548 -6.15 -2.88 26.86
C TRP A 548 -4.91 -3.76 26.94
N VAL A 549 -4.49 -4.28 25.79
CA VAL A 549 -3.29 -5.11 25.65
C VAL A 549 -2.30 -4.40 24.75
N ILE A 550 -1.05 -4.34 25.21
CA ILE A 550 0.04 -3.63 24.56
C ILE A 550 1.22 -4.59 24.46
N HIS A 551 1.77 -4.79 23.26
CA HIS A 551 3.04 -5.50 23.12
C HIS A 551 4.09 -4.57 22.55
N ILE A 552 5.09 -4.25 23.38
CA ILE A 552 6.21 -3.38 23.07
C ILE A 552 7.51 -3.98 23.64
N ASP A 553 8.64 -3.62 23.05
CA ASP A 553 9.97 -4.06 23.45
C ASP A 553 10.55 -3.12 24.54
N VAL A 554 11.55 -3.55 25.31
CA VAL A 554 12.12 -2.76 26.43
C VAL A 554 12.92 -1.53 25.97
N ASP A 555 13.23 -1.44 24.67
CA ASP A 555 13.79 -0.26 24.03
C ASP A 555 12.71 0.63 23.38
N GLU A 556 11.43 0.42 23.71
CA GLU A 556 10.30 1.19 23.22
C GLU A 556 9.53 1.87 24.37
N PHE A 557 9.28 3.18 24.24
CA PHE A 557 8.62 4.01 25.25
C PHE A 557 7.43 4.76 24.65
N MET A 558 6.26 4.62 25.26
CA MET A 558 5.03 5.30 24.80
C MET A 558 5.04 6.78 25.18
N ASN A 559 5.38 7.65 24.22
CA ASN A 559 5.36 9.08 24.40
C ASN A 559 3.95 9.65 24.12
N ILE A 560 3.14 9.79 25.18
CA ILE A 560 1.80 10.37 25.12
C ILE A 560 1.91 11.90 25.17
N ARG A 561 1.33 12.57 24.17
CA ARG A 561 1.53 14.01 23.93
C ARG A 561 0.27 14.85 24.10
N CYS A 562 -0.86 14.22 24.35
CA CYS A 562 -2.11 14.90 24.73
C CYS A 562 -2.28 14.98 26.26
N GLY A 563 -3.13 15.91 26.71
CA GLY A 563 -3.48 16.05 28.13
C GLY A 563 -2.28 16.19 29.07
N ASN A 564 -2.28 15.43 30.16
CA ASN A 564 -1.18 15.28 31.11
C ASN A 564 -0.18 14.17 30.71
N GLY A 565 -0.20 13.75 29.44
CA GLY A 565 0.68 12.71 28.91
C GLY A 565 0.41 11.35 29.53
N THR A 566 -0.85 10.99 29.78
CA THR A 566 -1.23 9.74 30.46
C THR A 566 -2.14 8.88 29.60
N LEU A 567 -2.17 7.56 29.83
CA LEU A 567 -3.06 6.64 29.11
C LEU A 567 -4.54 7.01 29.27
N PRO A 568 -5.04 7.39 30.46
CA PRO A 568 -6.40 7.92 30.61
C PRO A 568 -6.71 9.09 29.68
N ASP A 569 -5.79 10.06 29.54
CA ASP A 569 -5.99 11.21 28.64
C ASP A 569 -5.99 10.79 27.16
N LEU A 570 -5.14 9.81 26.80
CA LEU A 570 -5.14 9.24 25.45
C LEU A 570 -6.47 8.54 25.15
N PHE A 571 -6.96 7.69 26.05
CA PHE A 571 -8.23 6.98 25.88
C PHE A 571 -9.41 7.96 25.79
N ALA A 572 -9.39 9.04 26.57
CA ALA A 572 -10.39 10.10 26.49
C ALA A 572 -10.34 10.87 25.15
N ALA A 573 -9.15 11.02 24.54
CA ALA A 573 -8.98 11.67 23.24
C ALA A 573 -9.46 10.80 22.06
N VAL A 574 -9.49 9.47 22.22
CA VAL A 574 -9.95 8.52 21.19
C VAL A 574 -10.93 7.48 21.75
N PRO A 575 -12.12 7.89 22.25
CA PRO A 575 -13.01 7.02 23.02
C PRO A 575 -13.57 5.83 22.22
N ASP A 576 -13.68 5.98 20.91
CA ASP A 576 -14.18 4.94 20.01
C ASP A 576 -13.09 3.99 19.51
N ALA A 577 -11.81 4.27 19.77
CA ALA A 577 -10.73 3.45 19.25
C ALA A 577 -10.73 2.07 19.92
N SER A 578 -10.65 1.04 19.09
CA SER A 578 -10.35 -0.32 19.53
C SER A 578 -8.87 -0.67 19.34
N ASN A 579 -8.18 0.05 18.45
CA ASN A 579 -6.77 -0.16 18.13
C ASN A 579 -6.11 1.20 17.90
N ILE A 580 -4.97 1.42 18.54
CA ILE A 580 -4.13 2.61 18.38
C ILE A 580 -2.80 2.15 17.80
N ALA A 581 -2.54 2.52 16.54
CA ALA A 581 -1.26 2.29 15.89
C ALA A 581 -0.26 3.33 16.38
N MET A 582 0.61 2.91 17.31
CA MET A 582 1.65 3.74 17.90
C MET A 582 2.85 3.77 16.96
N THR A 583 2.87 4.73 16.05
CA THR A 583 3.93 4.89 15.07
C THR A 583 5.28 5.10 15.76
N TRP A 584 6.29 4.37 15.30
CA TRP A 584 7.66 4.53 15.77
C TRP A 584 8.22 5.92 15.43
N ARG A 585 9.06 6.39 16.33
CA ARG A 585 10.08 7.41 16.07
C ARG A 585 11.41 6.84 16.52
N LEU A 586 12.32 6.65 15.57
CA LEU A 586 13.62 6.02 15.84
C LEU A 586 14.57 7.05 16.46
N PHE A 587 15.16 6.72 17.60
CA PHE A 587 16.16 7.55 18.28
C PHE A 587 17.55 6.97 18.06
N GLY A 588 18.51 7.85 17.81
CA GLY A 588 19.92 7.50 17.62
C GLY A 588 20.66 7.34 18.94
N HIS A 589 21.96 7.07 18.83
CA HIS A 589 22.83 6.90 20.00
C HIS A 589 23.27 8.21 20.66
N ASN A 590 22.90 9.39 20.13
CA ASN A 590 23.20 10.69 20.74
C ASN A 590 24.70 10.94 21.03
N ASP A 591 25.59 10.40 20.19
CA ASP A 591 27.04 10.39 20.42
C ASP A 591 27.46 9.76 21.77
N GLN A 592 26.56 9.02 22.43
CA GLN A 592 26.84 8.28 23.65
C GLN A 592 27.60 7.00 23.29
N THR A 593 28.90 7.01 23.58
CA THR A 593 29.76 5.85 23.35
C THR A 593 29.62 4.84 24.48
N THR A 594 29.68 5.33 25.72
CA THR A 594 29.74 4.52 26.95
C THR A 594 28.37 4.08 27.46
N LEU A 595 28.27 2.87 28.00
CA LEU A 595 27.13 2.40 28.79
C LEU A 595 27.10 3.10 30.16
N ARG A 596 26.01 3.80 30.44
CA ARG A 596 25.78 4.58 31.68
C ARG A 596 24.46 4.19 32.33
N ASP A 597 24.41 4.35 33.64
CA ASP A 597 23.23 4.08 34.48
C ASP A 597 22.37 5.35 34.65
N ASP A 598 22.17 6.06 33.55
CA ASP A 598 21.28 7.22 33.48
C ASP A 598 19.99 6.81 32.73
N PHE A 599 18.91 7.57 32.89
CA PHE A 599 17.65 7.24 32.20
C PHE A 599 17.77 7.36 30.68
N VAL A 600 17.33 6.33 29.96
CA VAL A 600 17.27 6.28 28.49
C VAL A 600 16.52 7.50 27.95
N ILE A 601 15.35 7.82 28.53
CA ILE A 601 14.55 8.95 28.03
C ILE A 601 15.19 10.33 28.29
N ASP A 602 16.21 10.41 29.14
CA ASP A 602 16.99 11.63 29.37
C ASP A 602 18.24 11.69 28.49
N GLN A 603 18.93 10.55 28.32
CA GLN A 603 20.16 10.46 27.54
C GLN A 603 19.94 10.67 26.04
N PHE A 604 18.82 10.15 25.50
CA PHE A 604 18.60 10.07 24.05
C PHE A 604 17.44 10.98 23.62
N ASP A 605 17.79 12.15 23.07
CA ASP A 605 16.87 13.19 22.60
C ASP A 605 16.90 13.43 21.09
N SER A 606 17.83 12.80 20.35
CA SER A 606 17.96 12.97 18.91
C SER A 606 17.38 11.76 18.17
N CYS A 607 16.66 12.05 17.09
CA CYS A 607 15.76 11.11 16.44
C CYS A 607 15.62 11.35 14.92
N ALA A 608 14.92 10.42 14.28
CA ALA A 608 14.52 10.48 12.89
C ALA A 608 13.62 11.70 12.60
N PRO A 609 13.47 12.12 11.34
CA PRO A 609 12.43 13.08 10.97
C PRO A 609 11.02 12.49 11.12
N LYS A 610 10.03 13.32 11.45
CA LYS A 610 8.60 12.96 11.42
C LYS A 610 8.21 12.36 10.07
N PHE A 611 8.56 13.05 8.98
CA PHE A 611 8.26 12.56 7.63
C PHE A 611 9.48 11.85 7.07
N CYS A 612 9.43 10.52 7.03
CA CYS A 612 10.52 9.67 6.53
C CYS A 612 9.94 8.39 5.90
N PRO A 613 9.44 8.44 4.65
CA PRO A 613 8.71 7.31 4.05
C PRO A 613 9.58 6.07 3.77
N LYS A 614 10.89 6.25 3.80
CA LYS A 614 11.93 5.28 3.46
C LYS A 614 13.08 5.41 4.47
N PRO A 615 13.76 4.32 4.87
CA PRO A 615 13.29 2.95 4.71
C PRO A 615 11.94 2.76 5.41
N HIS A 616 11.15 1.80 4.93
CA HIS A 616 9.80 1.59 5.44
C HIS A 616 9.73 1.27 6.94
N THR A 617 10.84 0.84 7.53
CA THR A 617 10.98 0.58 8.96
C THR A 617 10.76 1.82 9.81
N VAL A 618 11.05 3.03 9.32
CA VAL A 618 10.89 4.27 10.11
C VAL A 618 9.43 4.56 10.46
N TRP A 619 8.49 4.08 9.63
CA TRP A 619 7.05 4.21 9.86
C TRP A 619 6.39 2.92 10.32
N GLY A 620 7.17 1.94 10.80
CA GLY A 620 6.60 0.80 11.51
C GLY A 620 5.84 1.26 12.76
N PHE A 621 4.91 0.44 13.23
CA PHE A 621 4.20 0.69 14.48
C PHE A 621 4.08 -0.58 15.32
N LYS A 622 3.83 -0.39 16.62
CA LYS A 622 3.22 -1.38 17.49
C LYS A 622 1.77 -0.96 17.75
N THR A 623 0.91 -1.90 18.09
CA THR A 623 -0.50 -1.63 18.36
C THR A 623 -0.82 -1.83 19.84
N MET A 624 -1.47 -0.83 20.41
CA MET A 624 -2.24 -0.96 21.65
C MET A 624 -3.69 -1.25 21.26
N PHE A 625 -4.28 -2.33 21.75
CA PHE A 625 -5.63 -2.73 21.35
C PHE A 625 -6.53 -3.07 22.54
N ARG A 626 -7.80 -2.75 22.40
CA ARG A 626 -8.83 -3.02 23.40
C ARG A 626 -9.19 -4.50 23.34
N ASN A 627 -9.28 -5.14 24.49
CA ASN A 627 -9.51 -6.58 24.57
C ASN A 627 -11.00 -6.94 24.47
N ILE A 628 -11.61 -6.64 23.32
CA ILE A 628 -13.05 -6.88 23.06
C ILE A 628 -13.32 -8.29 22.50
N GLY A 629 -12.34 -9.20 22.56
CA GLY A 629 -12.47 -10.56 21.99
C GLY A 629 -12.41 -10.64 20.46
N ALA A 630 -12.11 -9.54 19.76
CA ALA A 630 -12.11 -9.49 18.30
C ALA A 630 -10.96 -10.29 17.64
N TYR A 631 -9.86 -10.56 18.34
CA TYR A 631 -8.65 -11.12 17.76
C TYR A 631 -8.26 -12.44 18.41
N GLN A 632 -7.89 -13.43 17.58
CA GLN A 632 -7.49 -14.75 18.08
C GLN A 632 -5.97 -14.88 18.31
N LYS A 633 -5.17 -13.88 17.94
CA LYS A 633 -3.70 -13.96 18.02
C LYS A 633 -3.08 -12.60 18.31
N ILE A 634 -2.05 -12.58 19.17
CA ILE A 634 -1.14 -11.44 19.34
C ILE A 634 0.15 -11.71 18.54
N SER A 635 0.63 -10.69 17.82
CA SER A 635 1.86 -10.73 17.03
C SER A 635 2.76 -9.56 17.40
N CYS A 636 4.02 -9.63 16.98
CA CYS A 636 5.06 -8.63 17.28
C CYS A 636 4.69 -7.16 16.99
N HIS A 637 3.76 -6.87 16.06
CA HIS A 637 3.36 -5.50 15.72
C HIS A 637 1.90 -5.19 16.03
N ARG A 638 1.02 -6.19 16.04
CA ARG A 638 -0.43 -5.99 16.05
C ARG A 638 -1.18 -7.25 16.46
N PRO A 639 -2.44 -7.12 16.88
CA PRO A 639 -3.32 -8.27 16.93
C PRO A 639 -3.66 -8.76 15.50
N ASN A 640 -3.86 -10.06 15.37
CA ASN A 640 -4.08 -10.78 14.11
C ASN A 640 -5.24 -11.78 14.25
N LYS A 641 -5.67 -12.34 13.12
CA LYS A 641 -6.82 -13.27 13.04
C LYS A 641 -8.08 -12.63 13.62
N LEU A 642 -8.50 -11.51 13.01
CA LEU A 642 -9.75 -10.84 13.31
C LEU A 642 -10.93 -11.79 13.03
N LEU A 643 -11.86 -11.88 13.97
CA LEU A 643 -13.13 -12.57 13.79
C LEU A 643 -14.06 -11.74 12.89
N GLU A 644 -14.62 -12.36 11.87
CA GLU A 644 -15.38 -11.64 10.83
C GLU A 644 -16.65 -10.99 11.38
N ASP A 645 -17.32 -11.63 12.34
CA ASP A 645 -18.50 -11.09 13.05
C ASP A 645 -18.15 -9.90 13.97
N GLN A 646 -16.88 -9.74 14.35
CA GLN A 646 -16.39 -8.63 15.18
C GLN A 646 -15.80 -7.48 14.35
N ARG A 647 -15.75 -7.59 13.01
CA ARG A 647 -15.16 -6.58 12.13
C ARG A 647 -15.79 -5.20 12.30
N GLY A 648 -17.12 -5.13 12.44
CA GLY A 648 -17.85 -3.87 12.63
C GLY A 648 -17.61 -3.20 13.99
N ALA A 649 -17.08 -3.93 14.98
CA ALA A 649 -16.76 -3.40 16.31
C ALA A 649 -15.33 -2.83 16.41
N VAL A 650 -14.53 -2.97 15.34
CA VAL A 650 -13.13 -2.57 15.31
C VAL A 650 -12.96 -1.22 14.60
N LYS A 651 -12.39 -0.26 15.33
CA LYS A 651 -11.93 1.05 14.84
C LYS A 651 -10.43 1.21 15.11
N TRP A 652 -9.65 1.47 14.06
CA TRP A 652 -8.22 1.78 14.16
C TRP A 652 -7.97 3.27 14.02
N VAL A 653 -7.09 3.79 14.86
CA VAL A 653 -6.60 5.17 14.75
C VAL A 653 -5.07 5.20 14.69
N ASN A 654 -4.51 6.20 13.98
CA ASN A 654 -3.07 6.44 13.95
C ASN A 654 -2.58 7.20 15.21
N GLY A 655 -1.28 7.51 15.28
CA GLY A 655 -0.69 8.28 16.38
C GLY A 655 -1.21 9.72 16.53
N SER A 656 -1.97 10.24 15.57
CA SER A 656 -2.70 11.53 15.66
C SER A 656 -4.19 11.36 15.97
N GLY A 657 -4.68 10.14 16.21
CA GLY A 657 -6.09 9.86 16.48
C GLY A 657 -7.00 9.84 15.25
N GLN A 658 -6.43 9.89 14.04
CA GLN A 658 -7.20 9.85 12.79
C GLN A 658 -7.51 8.41 12.39
N ASP A 659 -8.70 8.20 11.83
CA ASP A 659 -9.15 6.88 11.38
C ASP A 659 -8.21 6.30 10.32
N MET A 660 -7.79 5.05 10.53
CA MET A 660 -7.00 4.27 9.58
C MET A 660 -7.54 2.83 9.44
N THR A 661 -8.80 2.60 9.78
CA THR A 661 -9.45 1.28 9.83
C THR A 661 -9.36 0.57 8.49
N GLU A 662 -9.69 1.25 7.39
CA GLU A 662 -9.62 0.68 6.04
C GLU A 662 -8.20 0.20 5.67
N GLU A 663 -7.16 0.95 6.07
CA GLU A 663 -5.76 0.59 5.78
C GLU A 663 -5.24 -0.55 6.67
N ALA A 664 -5.75 -0.68 7.89
CA ALA A 664 -5.13 -1.50 8.92
C ALA A 664 -5.92 -2.74 9.30
N VAL A 665 -7.24 -2.80 9.08
CA VAL A 665 -8.10 -3.85 9.66
C VAL A 665 -7.64 -5.27 9.27
N ASP A 666 -7.22 -5.49 8.03
CA ASP A 666 -6.85 -6.81 7.52
C ASP A 666 -5.35 -7.14 7.66
N ASN A 667 -4.48 -6.17 7.38
CA ASN A 667 -3.03 -6.39 7.36
C ASN A 667 -2.24 -5.07 7.46
N GLY A 668 -0.92 -5.17 7.53
CA GLY A 668 0.00 -4.02 7.63
C GLY A 668 0.66 -3.89 9.01
N TRP A 669 1.91 -3.42 9.01
CA TRP A 669 2.73 -3.18 10.22
C TRP A 669 3.36 -1.77 10.23
N ARG A 670 2.97 -0.93 9.27
CA ARG A 670 3.53 0.40 9.05
C ARG A 670 2.48 1.37 8.54
N ASN A 671 2.65 2.65 8.84
CA ASN A 671 1.81 3.70 8.28
C ASN A 671 2.19 4.01 6.82
N SER A 672 1.23 4.58 6.09
CA SER A 672 1.41 5.13 4.76
C SER A 672 1.53 6.66 4.82
N ARG A 673 1.73 7.32 3.68
CA ARG A 673 1.66 8.79 3.59
C ARG A 673 0.28 9.35 3.96
N ARG A 674 -0.77 8.52 3.93
CA ARG A 674 -2.13 8.90 4.31
C ARG A 674 -2.40 8.71 5.79
N SER A 675 -1.80 7.68 6.39
CA SER A 675 -2.07 7.27 7.77
C SER A 675 -0.97 7.64 8.78
N ILE A 676 0.14 8.26 8.36
CA ILE A 676 1.21 8.69 9.27
C ILE A 676 0.74 9.80 10.21
N GLY A 677 1.00 9.69 11.51
CA GLY A 677 0.53 10.65 12.51
C GLY A 677 1.27 10.54 13.85
N TYR A 678 1.47 11.70 14.49
CA TYR A 678 2.24 11.87 15.72
C TYR A 678 1.69 13.01 16.60
N ASP A 679 0.38 13.23 16.71
CA ASP A 679 -0.12 14.34 17.56
C ASP A 679 -0.54 13.88 18.96
N LEU A 680 -1.12 12.68 19.10
CA LEU A 680 -1.59 12.15 20.39
C LEU A 680 -0.59 11.21 21.06
N ILE A 681 0.01 10.29 20.30
CA ILE A 681 0.96 9.29 20.80
C ILE A 681 2.02 8.93 19.75
N GLN A 682 3.24 8.71 20.22
CA GLN A 682 4.37 8.18 19.45
C GLN A 682 5.03 7.08 20.26
N LEU A 683 5.59 6.09 19.57
CA LEU A 683 6.42 5.08 20.20
C LEU A 683 7.89 5.43 19.98
N ASN A 684 8.55 6.00 20.98
CA ASN A 684 9.97 6.29 20.91
C ASN A 684 10.74 4.97 20.94
N HIS A 685 11.56 4.71 19.93
CA HIS A 685 12.32 3.47 19.81
C HIS A 685 13.83 3.73 19.89
N TYR A 686 14.42 3.35 21.03
CA TYR A 686 15.84 3.53 21.39
C TYR A 686 16.65 2.27 21.04
N ALA A 687 16.57 1.84 19.78
CA ALA A 687 17.05 0.54 19.36
C ALA A 687 18.56 0.30 19.60
N LEU A 688 19.37 1.36 19.63
CA LEU A 688 20.82 1.25 19.82
C LEU A 688 21.24 1.58 21.25
N ARG A 689 20.62 2.60 21.86
CA ARG A 689 21.12 3.24 23.09
C ARG A 689 22.57 3.69 22.86
N SER A 690 23.51 3.43 23.77
CA SER A 690 24.92 3.76 23.55
C SER A 690 25.62 2.81 22.56
N ALA A 691 26.77 3.21 22.02
CA ALA A 691 27.58 2.37 21.14
C ALA A 691 28.05 1.07 21.82
N GLU A 692 28.40 1.11 23.11
CA GLU A 692 28.72 -0.09 23.90
C GLU A 692 27.51 -1.02 24.08
N SER A 693 26.32 -0.47 24.34
CA SER A 693 25.07 -1.24 24.42
C SER A 693 24.74 -1.95 23.09
N PHE A 694 25.07 -1.32 21.96
CA PHE A 694 24.92 -1.94 20.64
C PHE A 694 25.79 -3.20 20.48
N LEU A 695 26.98 -3.28 21.07
CA LEU A 695 27.82 -4.49 21.02
C LEU A 695 27.16 -5.67 21.75
N ILE A 696 26.56 -5.42 22.90
CA ILE A 696 25.80 -6.44 23.64
C ILE A 696 24.57 -6.87 22.80
N LYS A 697 23.90 -5.92 22.14
CA LYS A 697 22.79 -6.22 21.23
C LYS A 697 23.23 -7.10 20.04
N ARG A 698 24.41 -6.83 19.46
CA ARG A 698 25.02 -7.68 18.43
C ARG A 698 25.24 -9.10 18.94
N GLN A 699 25.83 -9.24 20.13
CA GLN A 699 26.18 -10.54 20.71
C GLN A 699 24.96 -11.41 21.00
N ARG A 700 23.88 -10.83 21.56
CA ARG A 700 22.67 -11.61 21.92
C ARG A 700 21.74 -11.94 20.74
N GLY A 701 21.81 -11.19 19.63
CA GLY A 701 20.91 -11.35 18.48
C GLY A 701 19.49 -10.78 18.67
N ARG A 702 18.53 -11.17 17.81
CA ARG A 702 17.11 -10.74 17.89
C ARG A 702 16.17 -11.87 18.29
N ALA A 703 15.15 -11.58 19.10
CA ALA A 703 14.16 -12.56 19.53
C ALA A 703 13.21 -13.08 18.41
N LEU A 704 13.01 -12.31 17.33
CA LEU A 704 12.14 -12.69 16.22
C LEU A 704 12.89 -13.30 15.01
N HIS A 705 14.16 -12.92 14.82
CA HIS A 705 14.99 -13.36 13.68
C HIS A 705 16.34 -13.86 14.20
N VAL A 706 16.36 -15.08 14.71
CA VAL A 706 17.54 -15.70 15.35
C VAL A 706 18.70 -15.92 14.36
N ASP A 707 18.42 -16.07 13.05
CA ASP A 707 19.42 -16.39 12.02
C ASP A 707 20.04 -15.17 11.31
N ARG A 708 19.66 -13.93 11.67
CA ARG A 708 20.20 -12.71 11.04
C ARG A 708 21.20 -12.01 11.94
N SER A 709 22.45 -11.96 11.49
CA SER A 709 23.51 -11.24 12.20
C SER A 709 23.27 -9.72 12.13
N ILE A 710 23.29 -9.03 13.29
CA ILE A 710 23.10 -7.58 13.40
C ILE A 710 24.42 -6.88 13.02
N GLY A 711 24.59 -6.33 11.82
CA GLY A 711 25.86 -5.68 11.41
C GLY A 711 25.80 -4.15 11.36
N LEU A 712 26.81 -3.53 10.74
CA LEU A 712 26.86 -2.07 10.48
C LEU A 712 25.62 -1.55 9.72
N ASN A 713 25.04 -2.36 8.83
CA ASN A 713 23.80 -2.01 8.13
C ASN A 713 22.62 -1.79 9.09
N TYR A 714 22.58 -2.51 10.22
CA TYR A 714 21.57 -2.27 11.24
C TYR A 714 21.80 -0.95 11.97
N TRP A 715 23.05 -0.67 12.35
CA TRP A 715 23.44 0.63 12.90
C TRP A 715 23.00 1.78 11.99
N ILE A 716 23.32 1.70 10.69
CA ILE A 716 22.91 2.72 9.72
C ILE A 716 21.38 2.84 9.61
N ARG A 717 20.61 1.75 9.76
CA ARG A 717 19.14 1.83 9.69
C ARG A 717 18.49 2.41 10.96
N MET A 718 19.15 2.29 12.12
CA MET A 718 18.58 2.64 13.43
C MET A 718 19.16 3.91 14.07
N ASP A 719 20.35 4.35 13.67
CA ASP A 719 21.04 5.47 14.34
C ASP A 719 20.61 6.85 13.83
N TRP A 720 19.48 7.39 14.28
CA TRP A 720 18.97 8.68 13.78
C TRP A 720 19.25 9.84 14.75
N ASN A 721 20.08 10.81 14.36
CA ASN A 721 20.48 11.94 15.23
C ASN A 721 20.16 13.33 14.64
N ASP A 722 19.33 13.40 13.60
CA ASP A 722 19.13 14.63 12.79
C ASP A 722 18.18 15.67 13.42
N HIS A 723 17.25 15.23 14.26
CA HIS A 723 16.21 16.08 14.85
C HIS A 723 16.09 15.86 16.34
N LYS A 724 15.75 16.89 17.11
CA LYS A 724 15.51 16.76 18.55
C LYS A 724 14.04 16.53 18.89
N ASP A 725 13.80 15.68 19.88
CA ASP A 725 12.50 15.48 20.53
C ASP A 725 12.65 15.42 22.06
N LEU A 726 12.35 16.53 22.71
CA LEU A 726 12.39 16.70 24.17
C LEU A 726 11.05 16.37 24.85
N THR A 727 10.04 15.95 24.09
CA THR A 727 8.65 15.95 24.58
C THR A 727 8.40 14.89 25.64
N ILE A 728 9.12 13.77 25.54
CA ILE A 728 9.08 12.69 26.54
C ILE A 728 9.70 13.14 27.88
N LYS A 729 10.65 14.08 27.89
CA LYS A 729 11.37 14.52 29.10
C LYS A 729 10.50 15.21 30.14
N ARG A 730 9.30 15.65 29.74
CA ARG A 730 8.27 16.13 30.68
C ARG A 730 7.86 15.07 31.71
N ASN A 731 8.14 13.80 31.43
CA ASN A 731 7.92 12.66 32.33
C ASN A 731 9.01 12.49 33.40
N LEU A 732 10.19 13.11 33.26
CA LEU A 732 11.35 12.81 34.10
C LEU A 732 11.05 12.89 35.61
N PRO A 733 10.33 13.91 36.12
CA PRO A 733 10.01 13.94 37.54
C PRO A 733 9.13 12.78 38.03
N ARG A 734 8.12 12.37 37.24
CA ARG A 734 7.24 11.25 37.63
C ARG A 734 7.88 9.88 37.43
N LEU A 735 8.74 9.74 36.41
CA LEU A 735 9.61 8.57 36.27
C LEU A 735 10.54 8.46 37.48
N ARG A 736 11.26 9.54 37.83
CA ARG A 736 12.18 9.56 38.97
C ARG A 736 11.48 9.15 40.26
N ALA A 737 10.31 9.73 40.54
CA ALA A 737 9.54 9.39 41.74
C ALA A 737 9.18 7.90 41.82
N GLU A 738 8.74 7.29 40.71
CA GLU A 738 8.40 5.85 40.70
C GLU A 738 9.64 4.96 40.72
N TYR A 739 10.70 5.33 40.02
CA TYR A 739 11.97 4.61 40.03
C TYR A 739 12.60 4.59 41.42
N ASP A 740 12.70 5.75 42.06
CA ASP A 740 13.26 5.88 43.41
C ASP A 740 12.44 5.09 44.44
N ARG A 741 11.11 5.02 44.27
CA ARG A 741 10.22 4.17 45.08
C ARG A 741 10.56 2.70 44.93
N LEU A 742 10.80 2.21 43.70
CA LEU A 742 11.19 0.82 43.46
C LEU A 742 12.59 0.53 44.06
N MET A 743 13.55 1.44 43.86
CA MET A 743 14.94 1.27 44.31
C MET A 743 15.16 1.41 45.83
N GLN A 744 14.11 1.74 46.59
CA GLN A 744 14.13 1.61 48.07
C GLN A 744 14.25 0.14 48.50
N ASP A 745 13.88 -0.82 47.66
CA ASP A 745 14.11 -2.23 47.93
C ASP A 745 15.59 -2.61 47.72
N ASP A 746 16.27 -2.97 48.80
CA ASP A 746 17.71 -3.28 48.77
C ASP A 746 18.04 -4.47 47.86
N ILE A 747 17.16 -5.47 47.79
CA ILE A 747 17.37 -6.66 46.94
C ILE A 747 17.30 -6.25 45.47
N LEU A 748 16.25 -5.53 45.06
CA LEU A 748 16.09 -5.04 43.70
C LEU A 748 17.27 -4.15 43.28
N ARG A 749 17.69 -3.22 44.16
CA ARG A 749 18.80 -2.31 43.89
C ARG A 749 20.11 -3.07 43.67
N ASN A 750 20.42 -4.04 44.54
CA ASN A 750 21.63 -4.86 44.38
C ASN A 750 21.59 -5.69 43.08
N LEU A 751 20.43 -6.28 42.74
CA LEU A 751 20.27 -7.02 41.48
C LEU A 751 20.48 -6.14 40.25
N HIS A 752 19.98 -4.89 40.28
CA HIS A 752 20.22 -3.90 39.23
C HIS A 752 21.71 -3.56 39.10
N GLU A 753 22.37 -3.28 40.22
CA GLU A 753 23.81 -2.99 40.26
C GLU A 753 24.65 -4.17 39.74
N ASP A 754 24.31 -5.39 40.12
CA ASP A 754 24.97 -6.63 39.66
C ASP A 754 24.79 -6.82 38.15
N GLY A 755 23.57 -6.64 37.63
CA GLY A 755 23.30 -6.73 36.21
C GLY A 755 24.00 -5.64 35.40
N LEU A 756 24.04 -4.41 35.91
CA LEU A 756 24.81 -3.32 35.31
C LEU A 756 26.31 -3.65 35.26
N ASN A 757 26.86 -4.19 36.35
CA ASN A 757 28.27 -4.60 36.40
C ASN A 757 28.56 -5.76 35.45
N TRP A 758 27.62 -6.69 35.27
CA TRP A 758 27.71 -7.74 34.24
C TRP A 758 27.80 -7.13 32.84
N HIS A 759 26.95 -6.15 32.50
CA HIS A 759 26.97 -5.48 31.20
C HIS A 759 28.28 -4.73 30.97
N ARG A 760 28.80 -4.02 31.98
CA ARG A 760 30.12 -3.36 31.91
C ARG A 760 31.26 -4.36 31.69
N ALA A 761 31.25 -5.49 32.39
CA ALA A 761 32.23 -6.55 32.21
C ALA A 761 32.13 -7.18 30.80
N LYS A 762 30.90 -7.40 30.31
CA LYS A 762 30.66 -7.93 28.95
C LYS A 762 31.15 -6.96 27.87
N VAL A 763 30.92 -5.65 28.03
CA VAL A 763 31.47 -4.62 27.14
C VAL A 763 33.00 -4.69 27.11
N ALA A 764 33.64 -4.74 28.28
CA ALA A 764 35.10 -4.85 28.37
C ALA A 764 35.66 -6.15 27.75
N GLU A 765 34.88 -7.24 27.75
CA GLU A 765 35.19 -8.48 27.03
C GLU A 765 35.04 -8.30 25.51
N LEU A 766 33.94 -7.70 25.05
CA LEU A 766 33.67 -7.50 23.62
C LEU A 766 34.71 -6.57 22.97
N HIS A 767 35.18 -5.53 23.64
CA HIS A 767 36.28 -4.68 23.15
C HIS A 767 37.61 -5.43 22.97
N LYS A 768 37.83 -6.56 23.66
CA LYS A 768 39.02 -7.41 23.46
C LYS A 768 38.88 -8.32 22.23
N THR A 769 37.69 -8.41 21.64
CA THR A 769 37.41 -9.24 20.47
C THR A 769 37.55 -8.39 19.20
N PRO A 770 38.50 -8.71 18.28
CA PRO A 770 38.79 -7.86 17.13
C PRO A 770 37.57 -7.52 16.24
N GLU A 771 36.66 -8.48 15.99
CA GLU A 771 35.44 -8.25 15.19
C GLU A 771 34.52 -7.19 15.82
N PHE A 772 34.36 -7.22 17.15
CA PHE A 772 33.50 -6.28 17.86
C PHE A 772 34.15 -4.90 17.99
N GLU A 773 35.46 -4.85 18.21
CA GLU A 773 36.21 -3.59 18.24
C GLU A 773 36.18 -2.90 16.86
N GLU A 774 36.36 -3.67 15.78
CA GLU A 774 36.22 -3.15 14.42
C GLU A 774 34.81 -2.61 14.17
N LEU A 775 33.76 -3.37 14.53
CA LEU A 775 32.37 -2.93 14.40
C LEU A 775 32.11 -1.64 15.20
N PHE A 776 32.62 -1.54 16.43
CA PHE A 776 32.51 -0.36 17.27
C PHE A 776 33.16 0.86 16.59
N CYS A 777 34.40 0.71 16.14
CA CYS A 777 35.13 1.75 15.42
C CYS A 777 34.42 2.17 14.11
N GLN A 778 33.87 1.22 13.36
CA GLN A 778 33.11 1.50 12.15
C GLN A 778 31.81 2.26 12.47
N ALA A 779 31.06 1.82 13.50
CA ALA A 779 29.81 2.43 13.93
C ALA A 779 29.99 3.91 14.31
N LEU A 780 31.03 4.23 15.09
CA LEU A 780 31.32 5.60 15.52
C LEU A 780 31.70 6.54 14.36
N LYS A 781 32.25 6.01 13.26
CA LYS A 781 32.56 6.77 12.05
C LYS A 781 31.33 7.08 11.20
N VAL A 782 30.19 6.42 11.43
CA VAL A 782 28.96 6.68 10.69
C VAL A 782 28.35 8.01 11.15
N LYS A 783 28.54 9.07 10.34
CA LYS A 783 27.92 10.38 10.55
C LYS A 783 27.02 10.76 9.37
N LEU A 784 26.05 9.91 9.04
CA LEU A 784 25.11 10.17 7.95
C LEU A 784 23.94 11.03 8.41
N ARG A 785 23.60 12.05 7.62
CA ARG A 785 22.35 12.81 7.74
C ARG A 785 21.14 11.97 7.32
N ALA A 786 19.94 12.45 7.64
CA ALA A 786 18.69 11.77 7.32
C ALA A 786 18.57 11.43 5.83
N ASP A 787 18.80 12.38 4.93
CA ASP A 787 18.72 12.18 3.49
C ASP A 787 19.75 11.17 2.96
N GLU A 788 20.98 11.23 3.45
CA GLU A 788 22.05 10.27 3.13
C GLU A 788 21.72 8.86 3.62
N ARG A 789 21.16 8.75 4.82
CA ARG A 789 20.72 7.48 5.42
C ARG A 789 19.55 6.86 4.65
N VAL A 790 18.61 7.69 4.21
CA VAL A 790 17.51 7.25 3.34
C VAL A 790 18.06 6.78 1.98
N ALA A 791 19.01 7.51 1.39
CA ALA A 791 19.64 7.12 0.13
C ALA A 791 20.41 5.80 0.26
N TYR A 792 21.14 5.62 1.35
CA TYR A 792 21.83 4.36 1.69
C TYR A 792 20.84 3.20 1.80
N ALA A 793 19.75 3.39 2.56
CA ALA A 793 18.76 2.35 2.76
C ALA A 793 18.01 1.99 1.46
N LEU A 794 17.75 2.97 0.59
CA LEU A 794 17.13 2.75 -0.72
C LEU A 794 18.03 1.95 -1.67
N ALA A 795 19.34 2.17 -1.64
CA ALA A 795 20.28 1.39 -2.44
C ALA A 795 20.28 -0.10 -2.04
N LEU A 796 20.28 -0.39 -0.73
CA LEU A 796 20.24 -1.76 -0.22
C LEU A 796 18.93 -2.50 -0.53
N ASP A 797 17.79 -1.80 -0.54
CA ASP A 797 16.48 -2.42 -0.85
C ASP A 797 16.31 -2.73 -2.37
N MET A 798 17.22 -2.26 -3.24
CA MET A 798 17.24 -2.60 -4.68
C MET A 798 18.09 -3.84 -5.01
N GLU A 799 18.93 -4.29 -4.06
CA GLU A 799 19.78 -5.48 -4.21
C GLU A 799 19.12 -6.76 -3.65
N SER A 800 17.95 -6.63 -3.00
CA SER A 800 17.12 -7.72 -2.44
C SER A 800 15.79 -7.86 -3.15
#